data_AF-A0A8C2ZC07-F1
#
_entry.id   AF-A0A8C2ZC07-F1
#
_cell.length_a   1.000
_cell.length_b   1.000
_cell.length_c   1.000
_cell.angle_alpha   90.00
_cell.angle_beta   90.00
_cell.angle_gamma   90.00
#
_symmetry.space_group_name_H-M   'P 1'
#
loop_
_entity.id
_entity.type
_entity.pdbx_description
1 polymer ?
#
loop_
_entity_poly.entity_id
_entity_poly.type
_entity_poly.pdbx_seq_one_letter_code
_entity_poly.pdbx_strand_id
1 'polypeptide(L)'
;VKGQLLVGAPREKAETNVLANRTGGVYSCPITTDQSECSRMKLIDPDLIEDMWLGVSVASQGRPGGRVLACGHRFVKLYGAFKLRHMIGRCYLRGNDLQYDDTDTHWQNPDQPCSEVMCNMGISASITQTDIIVGSPGSYEWQVMDVYMCVCVCVCVGYSVTQALHLLSQDDETIVTGAPKDSREDARGSVLLAVKHSHSLTTQQTLRGEQTGSYFGNAVTTADLNNDGWNDLLVGAPFYFQRQQEAGGAVYVYMNKGGWFDPRPSAVLTGPSGSAFGMAVAAAGDLDQDGFQDFAVGAPFHETGSVMIWTGSSEGVSTEPSQVIRGSRVSPVFRTFGYSLSGGLDVDGNQYPDLLVGSLDDAVALLRYLNLPPQPGTINIKSRLRFRDNGQSVYSGFLSMPNKHCSEVLLFFVLQNPIRDKVEPLVFSLNVSLYEKLPKKRNAVQDLKRLPVLSQSPRPIRTQIQIRFNFIKACGPDNRCHSNLQMMAQFTDENQNPFDQQVLYYNTNFNRLFLEVNISNTPSPGRQAEDAHNAVLNISIPPSLIYSGVRTKAVMQCSVEDAVLLCELGNPFKSNRQVQVLIIFQTSEISLDTREIQSLLQLSTFSEQSDLFPVSVSLLVQYSLQTSLILIPPPGRVSFSGHVIGESDMKETEDVGSLLLFTLQVHVSGKPLGHLGHLQVEFDWPTEVSNGKWLLYLTEIKMNGSSETRCVPPGDIINPLNLLVKHGLHINMTHLVSLPVLHQKKTSYVLDCGHGATCETFVCPLTNMNNSVTLTVRARLWNSTMIEDYNDAHRVLVRGWATLKLQTSKPTLNMEPQSTKIEFHIYPDPGQQAGSRAPMWILMISVLAGVSLLAVICLLLWKCGFFSRASSREAYQAKTQRAHMKSQPSERERLGQAF
;
A
#
# COMPACT_ATOMS: atom_id res chain seq x y z
N VAL A 1 -14.85 -6.32 40.38
CA VAL A 1 -14.28 -4.96 40.48
C VAL A 1 -15.22 -4.03 39.74
N LYS A 2 -15.67 -2.91 40.32
CA LYS A 2 -16.56 -1.98 39.60
C LYS A 2 -15.70 -1.16 38.63
N GLY A 3 -15.98 -1.21 37.33
CA GLY A 3 -15.31 -0.35 36.35
C GLY A 3 -15.54 1.13 36.66
N GLN A 4 -14.51 1.95 36.47
CA GLN A 4 -14.59 3.41 36.56
C GLN A 4 -14.13 4.01 35.24
N LEU A 5 -14.73 5.13 34.85
CA LEU A 5 -14.39 5.88 33.65
C LEU A 5 -13.40 6.97 34.02
N LEU A 6 -12.30 7.09 33.28
CA LEU A 6 -11.33 8.17 33.43
C LEU A 6 -11.57 9.22 32.34
N VAL A 7 -11.74 10.48 32.74
CA VAL A 7 -12.07 11.58 31.83
C VAL A 7 -11.08 12.73 32.02
N GLY A 8 -10.39 13.08 30.95
CA GLY A 8 -9.51 14.25 30.90
C GLY A 8 -10.28 15.53 30.59
N ALA A 9 -10.03 16.58 31.37
CA ALA A 9 -10.67 17.89 31.24
C ALA A 9 -9.58 18.99 31.16
N PRO A 10 -8.87 19.14 30.02
CA PRO A 10 -7.69 20.02 29.89
C PRO A 10 -7.98 21.50 30.14
N ARG A 11 -9.24 21.89 30.12
CA ARG A 11 -9.69 23.29 30.23
C ARG A 11 -10.40 23.60 31.54
N GLU A 12 -10.42 22.65 32.46
CA GLU A 12 -11.05 22.74 33.79
C GLU A 12 -10.42 23.84 34.66
N LYS A 13 -11.26 24.40 35.54
CA LYS A 13 -10.82 25.39 36.53
C LYS A 13 -9.80 24.77 37.50
N ALA A 14 -8.86 25.61 37.95
CA ALA A 14 -7.90 25.20 38.96
C ALA A 14 -8.59 24.85 40.28
N GLU A 15 -7.93 24.05 41.12
CA GLU A 15 -8.39 23.81 42.50
C GLU A 15 -8.26 25.08 43.35
N THR A 16 -9.09 25.22 44.39
CA THR A 16 -9.23 26.46 45.18
C THR A 16 -7.93 26.95 45.84
N ASN A 17 -6.94 26.06 45.99
CA ASN A 17 -5.66 26.34 46.66
C ASN A 17 -4.49 26.55 45.69
N VAL A 18 -4.76 26.67 44.39
CA VAL A 18 -3.73 26.83 43.35
C VAL A 18 -3.69 28.28 42.87
N LEU A 19 -2.48 28.82 42.65
CA LEU A 19 -2.24 30.16 42.11
C LEU A 19 -2.45 30.23 40.58
N ALA A 20 -3.55 29.67 40.09
CA ALA A 20 -3.97 29.67 38.69
C ALA A 20 -5.51 29.72 38.61
N ASN A 21 -6.06 30.24 37.51
CA ASN A 21 -7.48 30.18 37.21
C ASN A 21 -7.85 28.85 36.53
N ARG A 22 -6.98 28.34 35.66
CA ARG A 22 -7.23 27.13 34.86
C ARG A 22 -5.97 26.28 34.77
N THR A 23 -6.04 25.04 35.25
CA THR A 23 -4.93 24.08 35.15
C THR A 23 -5.29 22.89 34.25
N GLY A 24 -6.57 22.63 34.05
CA GLY A 24 -7.07 21.33 33.63
C GLY A 24 -7.23 20.37 34.81
N GLY A 25 -7.76 19.18 34.54
CA GLY A 25 -8.08 18.16 35.54
C GLY A 25 -8.31 16.79 34.92
N VAL A 26 -8.29 15.77 35.77
CA VAL A 26 -8.71 14.41 35.41
C VAL A 26 -9.73 13.95 36.44
N TYR A 27 -10.79 13.31 35.98
CA TYR A 27 -11.87 12.79 36.79
C TYR A 27 -11.96 11.27 36.69
N SER A 28 -12.22 10.60 37.81
CA SER A 28 -12.74 9.23 37.83
C SER A 28 -14.23 9.28 38.12
N CYS A 29 -15.02 8.72 37.20
CA CYS A 29 -16.47 8.67 37.27
C CYS A 29 -16.93 7.21 37.41
N PRO A 30 -17.79 6.87 38.39
CA PRO A 30 -18.47 5.59 38.38
C PRO A 30 -19.41 5.49 37.17
N ILE A 31 -19.82 4.28 36.81
CA ILE A 31 -20.78 4.03 35.72
C ILE A 31 -22.19 4.44 36.20
N THR A 32 -22.44 5.75 36.21
CA THR A 32 -23.69 6.40 36.61
C THR A 32 -23.98 7.56 35.67
N THR A 33 -25.24 7.98 35.61
CA THR A 33 -25.63 9.22 34.92
C THR A 33 -25.50 10.47 35.80
N ASP A 34 -25.20 10.30 37.09
CA ASP A 34 -25.05 11.40 38.04
C ASP A 34 -23.62 11.96 38.01
N GLN A 35 -23.47 13.19 37.52
CA GLN A 35 -22.18 13.88 37.44
C GLN A 35 -21.56 14.17 38.81
N SER A 36 -22.37 14.25 39.87
CA SER A 36 -21.87 14.56 41.22
C SER A 36 -21.07 13.42 41.86
N GLU A 37 -21.16 12.21 41.31
CA GLU A 37 -20.41 11.05 41.77
C GLU A 37 -18.99 10.97 41.15
N CYS A 38 -18.65 11.85 40.20
CA CYS A 38 -17.29 11.94 39.66
C CYS A 38 -16.33 12.59 40.66
N SER A 39 -15.17 11.97 40.85
CA SER A 39 -14.11 12.43 41.76
C SER A 39 -12.91 12.97 40.97
N ARG A 40 -12.43 14.16 41.33
CA ARG A 40 -11.24 14.76 40.70
C ARG A 40 -9.97 14.14 41.26
N MET A 41 -9.02 13.82 40.39
CA MET A 41 -7.67 13.40 40.76
C MET A 41 -6.95 14.54 41.49
N LYS A 42 -6.47 14.30 42.71
CA LYS A 42 -5.74 15.30 43.50
C LYS A 42 -4.27 15.34 43.07
N LEU A 43 -3.76 16.55 42.86
CA LEU A 43 -2.34 16.78 42.61
C LEU A 43 -1.70 17.38 43.87
N ILE A 44 -0.57 16.82 44.29
CA ILE A 44 0.21 17.27 45.46
C ILE A 44 1.22 18.37 45.04
N ASP A 45 1.26 18.69 43.75
CA ASP A 45 2.28 19.54 43.16
C ASP A 45 2.00 21.05 43.39
N PRO A 46 2.88 21.78 44.09
CA PRO A 46 2.72 23.22 44.30
C PRO A 46 2.95 24.06 43.03
N ASP A 47 3.53 23.49 41.97
CA ASP A 47 3.92 24.20 40.75
C ASP A 47 2.86 24.12 39.62
N LEU A 48 1.59 23.88 39.95
CA LEU A 48 0.52 23.92 38.96
C LEU A 48 0.37 25.33 38.37
N ILE A 49 0.41 25.42 37.02
CA ILE A 49 0.40 26.70 36.31
C ILE A 49 -0.85 26.88 35.44
N GLU A 50 -1.11 28.13 35.08
CA GLU A 50 -2.18 28.52 34.15
C GLU A 50 -2.04 27.85 32.77
N ASP A 51 -3.16 27.35 32.25
CA ASP A 51 -3.33 26.77 30.92
C ASP A 51 -2.33 25.64 30.57
N MET A 52 -1.90 24.84 31.55
CA MET A 52 -1.02 23.67 31.31
C MET A 52 -1.70 22.50 30.58
N TRP A 53 -3.04 22.50 30.51
CA TRP A 53 -3.85 21.48 29.85
C TRP A 53 -3.73 20.08 30.46
N LEU A 54 -3.76 19.99 31.79
CA LEU A 54 -3.77 18.72 32.49
C LEU A 54 -4.99 17.86 32.09
N GLY A 55 -4.73 16.62 31.69
CA GLY A 55 -5.76 15.72 31.19
C GLY A 55 -5.95 15.78 29.68
N VAL A 56 -5.01 16.41 28.94
CA VAL A 56 -5.00 16.33 27.47
C VAL A 56 -4.80 14.89 26.99
N SER A 57 -4.02 14.11 27.73
CA SER A 57 -3.79 12.68 27.54
C SER A 57 -3.95 11.99 28.88
N VAL A 58 -4.67 10.88 28.85
CA VAL A 58 -4.93 10.02 30.01
C VAL A 58 -4.78 8.58 29.54
N ALA A 59 -3.98 7.79 30.24
CA ALA A 59 -3.75 6.38 29.93
C ALA A 59 -3.83 5.54 31.21
N SER A 60 -4.30 4.30 31.11
CA SER A 60 -4.47 3.39 32.25
C SER A 60 -4.09 1.96 31.88
N GLN A 61 -3.47 1.24 32.82
CA GLN A 61 -3.13 -0.18 32.67
C GLN A 61 -4.33 -1.13 32.87
N GLY A 62 -5.47 -0.64 33.37
CA GLY A 62 -6.75 -1.37 33.45
C GLY A 62 -6.83 -2.57 34.43
N ARG A 63 -5.71 -3.12 34.91
CA ARG A 63 -5.69 -4.29 35.82
C ARG A 63 -5.69 -3.90 37.29
N PRO A 64 -6.23 -4.72 38.22
CA PRO A 64 -6.11 -4.45 39.66
C PRO A 64 -4.64 -4.24 40.08
N GLY A 65 -4.34 -3.11 40.74
CA GLY A 65 -2.96 -2.71 41.09
C GLY A 65 -2.20 -1.97 39.98
N GLY A 66 -2.84 -1.69 38.84
CA GLY A 66 -2.27 -0.90 37.75
C GLY A 66 -2.09 0.58 38.07
N ARG A 67 -1.47 1.28 37.12
CA ARG A 67 -1.16 2.72 37.15
C ARG A 67 -2.00 3.50 36.15
N VAL A 68 -2.23 4.77 36.47
CA VAL A 68 -2.89 5.78 35.63
C VAL A 68 -1.90 6.93 35.38
N LEU A 69 -1.75 7.32 34.12
CA LEU A 69 -0.92 8.42 33.67
C LEU A 69 -1.80 9.57 33.17
N ALA A 70 -1.49 10.79 33.59
CA ALA A 70 -2.17 12.00 33.12
C ALA A 70 -1.15 13.09 32.81
N CYS A 71 -1.24 13.72 31.63
CA CYS A 71 -0.28 14.74 31.22
C CYS A 71 -0.91 16.11 30.94
N GLY A 72 -0.08 17.15 31.10
CA GLY A 72 -0.32 18.53 30.69
C GLY A 72 0.83 19.01 29.82
N HIS A 73 0.68 18.85 28.50
CA HIS A 73 1.70 19.14 27.49
C HIS A 73 2.07 20.63 27.35
N ARG A 74 1.31 21.55 27.96
CA ARG A 74 1.57 23.00 27.96
C ARG A 74 2.18 23.49 29.27
N PHE A 75 2.64 22.59 30.13
CA PHE A 75 3.37 22.96 31.33
C PHE A 75 4.64 23.74 30.98
N VAL A 76 4.85 24.86 31.69
CA VAL A 76 5.93 25.83 31.50
C VAL A 76 6.75 25.92 32.77
N LYS A 77 8.06 25.67 32.66
CA LYS A 77 9.02 25.90 33.75
C LYS A 77 9.80 27.18 33.48
N LEU A 78 10.08 27.94 34.54
CA LEU A 78 10.89 29.16 34.47
C LEU A 78 12.35 28.83 34.78
N TYR A 79 13.26 29.16 33.87
CA TYR A 79 14.69 28.91 34.04
C TYR A 79 15.52 30.20 34.18
N GLY A 80 16.54 30.13 35.05
CA GLY A 80 17.55 31.16 35.24
C GLY A 80 17.06 32.45 35.92
N ALA A 81 18.00 33.39 36.14
CA ALA A 81 17.73 34.69 36.77
C ALA A 81 16.74 35.56 35.96
N PHE A 82 16.67 35.33 34.64
CA PHE A 82 15.79 36.06 33.72
C PHE A 82 14.38 35.45 33.57
N LYS A 83 14.06 34.35 34.28
CA LYS A 83 12.75 33.67 34.21
C LYS A 83 12.32 33.33 32.78
N LEU A 84 13.20 32.72 31.98
CA LEU A 84 12.86 32.26 30.64
C LEU A 84 11.81 31.15 30.71
N ARG A 85 10.75 31.26 29.91
CA ARG A 85 9.61 30.31 29.88
C ARG A 85 9.91 29.16 28.94
N HIS A 86 10.09 27.95 29.48
CA HIS A 86 10.28 26.73 28.69
C HIS A 86 9.02 25.87 28.75
N MET A 87 8.38 25.63 27.61
CA MET A 87 7.17 24.79 27.50
C MET A 87 7.56 23.32 27.32
N ILE A 88 7.93 22.70 28.44
CA ILE A 88 8.45 21.33 28.46
C ILE A 88 7.33 20.27 28.46
N GLY A 89 6.18 20.56 29.07
CA GLY A 89 5.16 19.54 29.35
C GLY A 89 5.47 18.72 30.61
N ARG A 90 4.44 18.17 31.26
CA ARG A 90 4.59 17.36 32.49
C ARG A 90 3.53 16.25 32.57
N CYS A 91 3.92 15.10 33.08
CA CYS A 91 3.04 13.95 33.30
C CYS A 91 3.06 13.51 34.77
N TYR A 92 1.93 12.97 35.24
CA TYR A 92 1.73 12.53 36.61
C TYR A 92 1.27 11.08 36.60
N LEU A 93 1.95 10.24 37.41
CA LEU A 93 1.60 8.84 37.61
C LEU A 93 0.82 8.67 38.93
N ARG A 94 -0.23 7.86 38.91
CA ARG A 94 -1.07 7.53 40.07
C ARG A 94 -1.38 6.04 40.12
N GLY A 95 -1.75 5.55 41.29
CA GLY A 95 -2.41 4.25 41.41
C GLY A 95 -3.79 4.25 40.74
N ASN A 96 -4.37 3.07 40.52
CA ASN A 96 -5.73 2.92 40.00
C ASN A 96 -6.82 3.61 40.86
N ASP A 97 -6.56 3.84 42.13
CA ASP A 97 -7.42 4.60 43.05
C ASP A 97 -7.23 6.12 42.95
N LEU A 98 -6.43 6.56 41.96
CA LEU A 98 -5.99 7.94 41.73
C LEU A 98 -5.19 8.55 42.90
N GLN A 99 -4.74 7.73 43.85
CA GLN A 99 -3.86 8.18 44.93
C GLN A 99 -2.41 8.21 44.47
N TYR A 100 -1.63 9.04 45.15
CA TYR A 100 -0.19 9.11 44.94
C TYR A 100 0.52 7.98 45.69
N ASP A 101 1.48 7.35 45.01
CA ASP A 101 2.37 6.34 45.56
C ASP A 101 3.75 6.96 45.81
N ASP A 102 4.23 6.92 47.05
CA ASP A 102 5.51 7.52 47.46
C ASP A 102 6.71 6.91 46.73
N THR A 103 6.59 5.73 46.11
CA THR A 103 7.66 5.14 45.31
C THR A 103 7.84 5.81 43.95
N ASP A 104 6.87 6.61 43.49
CA ASP A 104 6.86 7.23 42.17
C ASP A 104 7.58 8.60 42.16
N THR A 105 8.54 8.84 43.08
CA THR A 105 9.23 10.13 43.26
C THR A 105 9.88 10.67 41.99
N HIS A 106 10.29 9.80 41.06
CA HIS A 106 10.85 10.21 39.77
C HIS A 106 9.84 11.02 38.96
N TRP A 107 8.57 10.58 38.86
CA TRP A 107 7.50 11.29 38.17
C TRP A 107 7.00 12.54 38.90
N GLN A 108 7.53 12.80 40.11
CA GLN A 108 7.28 14.02 40.87
C GLN A 108 8.44 15.02 40.82
N ASN A 109 9.64 14.58 40.45
CA ASN A 109 10.81 15.46 40.45
C ASN A 109 10.67 16.52 39.32
N PRO A 110 10.68 17.83 39.63
CA PRO A 110 10.62 18.87 38.61
C PRO A 110 11.82 18.86 37.66
N ASP A 111 12.92 18.19 38.03
CA ASP A 111 14.10 17.98 37.19
C ASP A 111 13.99 16.65 36.44
N GLN A 112 13.20 16.64 35.35
CA GLN A 112 12.95 15.46 34.51
C GLN A 112 12.89 15.83 33.01
N PRO A 113 13.03 14.84 32.10
CA PRO A 113 14.24 14.46 31.36
C PRO A 113 14.41 15.19 30.01
N CYS A 114 13.64 16.26 29.77
CA CYS A 114 13.68 17.01 28.52
C CYS A 114 14.50 18.29 28.72
N SER A 115 15.74 18.29 28.22
CA SER A 115 16.68 19.42 28.37
C SER A 115 16.37 20.62 27.47
N GLU A 116 15.30 20.55 26.67
CA GLU A 116 15.01 21.55 25.64
C GLU A 116 13.85 22.48 25.99
N VAL A 117 13.77 23.60 25.26
CA VAL A 117 12.88 24.73 25.59
C VAL A 117 11.41 24.45 25.26
N MET A 118 11.11 23.59 24.29
CA MET A 118 9.75 23.41 23.74
C MET A 118 9.38 21.94 23.47
N CYS A 119 9.64 21.01 24.39
CA CYS A 119 9.39 19.58 24.12
C CYS A 119 7.91 19.21 23.96
N ASN A 120 6.99 19.94 24.62
CA ASN A 120 5.56 19.61 24.66
C ASN A 120 5.27 18.14 25.04
N MET A 121 6.02 17.62 26.01
CA MET A 121 5.90 16.24 26.48
C MET A 121 4.50 15.97 27.03
N GLY A 122 3.90 14.86 26.59
CA GLY A 122 2.59 14.41 27.07
C GLY A 122 1.42 14.83 26.18
N ILE A 123 1.69 15.28 24.95
CA ILE A 123 0.63 15.51 23.96
C ILE A 123 -0.13 14.21 23.66
N SER A 124 0.61 13.10 23.63
CA SER A 124 0.12 11.74 23.53
C SER A 124 0.90 10.89 24.54
N ALA A 125 0.27 9.85 25.05
CA ALA A 125 0.90 8.95 26.00
C ALA A 125 0.25 7.57 25.94
N SER A 126 1.06 6.54 26.18
CA SER A 126 0.62 5.15 26.33
C SER A 126 1.34 4.52 27.52
N ILE A 127 0.67 3.59 28.19
CA ILE A 127 1.21 2.86 29.34
C ILE A 127 1.00 1.36 29.16
N THR A 128 2.07 0.59 29.28
CA THR A 128 2.04 -0.88 29.28
C THR A 128 2.43 -1.42 30.63
N GLN A 129 2.54 -2.74 30.78
CA GLN A 129 2.86 -3.37 32.07
C GLN A 129 4.24 -2.97 32.60
N THR A 130 5.18 -2.67 31.70
CA THR A 130 6.59 -2.42 32.01
C THR A 130 7.04 -1.00 31.71
N ASP A 131 6.48 -0.37 30.68
CA ASP A 131 6.98 0.90 30.16
C ASP A 131 5.90 1.98 30.08
N ILE A 132 6.34 3.23 30.15
CA ILE A 132 5.53 4.43 29.88
C ILE A 132 6.14 5.13 28.69
N ILE A 133 5.33 5.35 27.66
CA ILE A 133 5.73 6.00 26.42
C ILE A 133 5.03 7.34 26.34
N VAL A 134 5.80 8.40 26.14
CA VAL A 134 5.27 9.77 26.08
C VAL A 134 5.74 10.45 24.81
N GLY A 135 4.80 11.01 24.05
CA GLY A 135 5.11 11.80 22.87
C GLY A 135 5.55 13.22 23.22
N SER A 136 6.61 13.71 22.57
CA SER A 136 7.20 15.04 22.78
C SER A 136 7.58 15.71 21.46
N PRO A 137 6.60 16.08 20.61
CA PRO A 137 6.81 16.46 19.21
C PRO A 137 7.56 17.77 19.00
N GLY A 138 7.73 18.60 20.03
CA GLY A 138 8.43 19.89 19.91
C GLY A 138 9.93 19.80 20.18
N SER A 139 10.44 18.59 20.47
CA SER A 139 11.87 18.36 20.68
C SER A 139 12.66 18.52 19.36
N TYR A 140 13.94 18.87 19.45
CA TYR A 140 14.89 19.08 18.35
C TYR A 140 14.35 19.99 17.24
N GLU A 141 13.91 21.21 17.60
CA GLU A 141 13.35 22.21 16.67
C GLU A 141 12.16 21.72 15.83
N TRP A 142 11.29 20.87 16.40
CA TRP A 142 10.15 20.28 15.70
C TRP A 142 10.57 19.43 14.49
N GLN A 143 11.80 18.91 14.48
CA GLN A 143 12.33 18.09 13.39
C GLN A 143 11.98 16.61 13.57
N VAL A 144 11.74 15.92 12.45
CA VAL A 144 11.67 14.46 12.41
C VAL A 144 13.10 13.94 12.38
N MET A 145 13.63 13.59 13.55
CA MET A 145 14.90 12.90 13.70
C MET A 145 14.64 11.51 14.32
N ASP A 146 15.60 10.59 14.21
CA ASP A 146 15.49 9.22 14.74
C ASP A 146 14.94 9.19 16.18
N VAL A 147 14.22 8.13 16.54
CA VAL A 147 13.59 7.99 17.85
C VAL A 147 14.66 7.83 18.94
N TYR A 148 15.06 8.91 19.61
CA TYR A 148 16.01 8.84 20.73
C TYR A 148 15.29 8.56 22.06
N MET A 149 15.85 7.65 22.86
CA MET A 149 15.41 7.38 24.23
C MET A 149 16.00 8.45 25.17
N CYS A 150 15.16 9.26 25.81
CA CYS A 150 15.56 10.01 27.01
C CYS A 150 15.56 9.05 28.22
N VAL A 151 15.98 9.51 29.40
CA VAL A 151 15.98 8.70 30.65
C VAL A 151 14.57 8.17 31.03
N CYS A 152 13.53 8.67 30.36
CA CYS A 152 12.21 8.04 30.19
C CYS A 152 12.00 7.76 28.70
N VAL A 153 11.23 6.74 28.31
CA VAL A 153 10.95 6.41 26.89
C VAL A 153 10.10 7.52 26.22
N CYS A 154 10.72 8.67 25.96
CA CYS A 154 10.15 9.82 25.29
C CYS A 154 10.40 9.68 23.79
N VAL A 155 9.35 9.80 22.99
CA VAL A 155 9.44 9.68 21.53
C VAL A 155 9.46 11.09 20.95
N CYS A 156 10.62 11.50 20.39
CA CYS A 156 10.85 12.84 19.82
C CYS A 156 9.87 13.18 18.69
N VAL A 157 9.40 12.14 18.01
CA VAL A 157 8.26 12.16 17.10
C VAL A 157 7.11 11.48 17.84
N GLY A 158 6.01 12.15 18.14
CA GLY A 158 5.03 11.63 19.11
C GLY A 158 3.71 12.37 19.13
N TYR A 159 3.23 12.82 17.96
CA TYR A 159 1.91 13.47 17.94
C TYR A 159 0.81 12.49 18.37
N SER A 160 0.92 11.25 17.91
CA SER A 160 0.17 10.09 18.40
C SER A 160 1.15 8.96 18.68
N VAL A 161 0.84 8.13 19.70
CA VAL A 161 1.66 6.97 20.06
C VAL A 161 0.76 5.80 20.40
N THR A 162 1.15 4.61 19.97
CA THR A 162 0.60 3.34 20.45
C THR A 162 1.70 2.30 20.56
N GLN A 163 1.44 1.25 21.33
CA GLN A 163 2.37 0.13 21.49
C GLN A 163 1.61 -1.16 21.30
N ALA A 164 2.21 -2.10 20.56
CA ALA A 164 1.59 -3.38 20.25
C ALA A 164 2.64 -4.50 20.17
N LEU A 165 2.24 -5.68 20.63
CA LEU A 165 2.90 -6.95 20.31
C LEU A 165 2.42 -7.45 18.95
N HIS A 166 3.09 -8.47 18.39
CA HIS A 166 2.68 -9.11 17.13
C HIS A 166 2.53 -8.11 15.97
N LEU A 167 3.41 -7.11 15.89
CA LEU A 167 3.37 -6.06 14.86
C LEU A 167 4.52 -6.22 13.86
N LEU A 168 5.77 -6.04 14.31
CA LEU A 168 6.98 -6.35 13.51
C LEU A 168 7.67 -7.64 13.96
N SER A 169 7.42 -8.07 15.19
CA SER A 169 7.96 -9.27 15.82
C SER A 169 6.85 -9.94 16.64
N GLN A 170 6.92 -11.25 16.81
CA GLN A 170 6.00 -12.02 17.66
C GLN A 170 6.29 -11.77 19.16
N ASP A 171 7.56 -11.58 19.51
CA ASP A 171 8.00 -11.53 20.91
C ASP A 171 8.27 -10.10 21.40
N ASP A 172 8.72 -9.21 20.51
CA ASP A 172 9.14 -7.86 20.87
C ASP A 172 8.02 -6.82 20.67
N GLU A 173 7.86 -5.93 21.66
CA GLU A 173 6.93 -4.82 21.55
C GLU A 173 7.41 -3.79 20.51
N THR A 174 6.49 -3.41 19.62
CA THR A 174 6.72 -2.34 18.64
C THR A 174 6.03 -1.07 19.12
N ILE A 175 6.78 0.03 19.09
CA ILE A 175 6.26 1.38 19.32
C ILE A 175 5.90 1.98 17.96
N VAL A 176 4.66 2.40 17.82
CA VAL A 176 4.17 3.09 16.62
C VAL A 176 3.93 4.54 16.97
N THR A 177 4.51 5.45 16.19
CA THR A 177 4.38 6.88 16.41
C THR A 177 4.01 7.65 15.14
N GLY A 178 3.08 8.58 15.27
CA GLY A 178 2.61 9.42 14.19
C GLY A 178 3.33 10.78 14.12
N ALA A 179 3.65 11.18 12.89
CA ALA A 179 4.33 12.41 12.53
C ALA A 179 3.54 13.19 11.45
N PRO A 180 2.41 13.85 11.79
CA PRO A 180 1.51 14.47 10.80
C PRO A 180 2.11 15.56 9.91
N LYS A 181 3.25 16.13 10.33
CA LYS A 181 3.99 17.17 9.61
C LYS A 181 5.39 16.71 9.21
N ASP A 182 5.60 15.40 9.03
CA ASP A 182 6.87 14.89 8.53
C ASP A 182 7.25 15.57 7.20
N SER A 183 8.56 15.85 7.08
CA SER A 183 9.22 16.56 5.98
C SER A 183 8.79 18.02 5.78
N ARG A 184 9.78 18.94 5.81
CA ARG A 184 9.58 20.39 5.57
C ARG A 184 9.18 20.71 4.13
N GLU A 185 9.39 19.79 3.19
CA GLU A 185 9.17 20.03 1.76
C GLU A 185 7.75 19.69 1.30
N ASP A 186 7.15 18.62 1.83
CA ASP A 186 5.89 18.07 1.31
C ASP A 186 4.79 17.87 2.36
N ALA A 187 5.08 17.91 3.67
CA ALA A 187 4.11 17.87 4.77
C ALA A 187 3.00 16.81 4.58
N ARG A 188 3.36 15.63 4.06
CA ARG A 188 2.42 14.52 3.82
C ARG A 188 2.07 13.76 5.08
N GLY A 189 2.94 13.84 6.08
CA GLY A 189 2.85 13.07 7.31
C GLY A 189 3.41 11.65 7.16
N SER A 190 3.84 11.07 8.28
CA SER A 190 4.34 9.70 8.33
C SER A 190 4.01 9.00 9.64
N VAL A 191 4.15 7.67 9.65
CA VAL A 191 4.07 6.81 10.83
C VAL A 191 5.36 6.00 10.90
N LEU A 192 6.02 6.02 12.04
CA LEU A 192 7.26 5.32 12.29
C LEU A 192 6.99 4.13 13.22
N LEU A 193 7.52 2.97 12.87
CA LEU A 193 7.47 1.75 13.67
C LEU A 193 8.88 1.48 14.20
N ALA A 194 9.03 1.58 15.51
CA ALA A 194 10.30 1.46 16.21
C ALA A 194 10.29 0.29 17.19
N VAL A 195 11.40 -0.42 17.26
CA VAL A 195 11.61 -1.51 18.23
C VAL A 195 12.64 -1.07 19.25
N LYS A 196 12.41 -1.44 20.52
CA LYS A 196 13.30 -1.11 21.64
C LYS A 196 14.42 -2.14 21.73
N HIS A 197 15.66 -1.74 21.46
CA HIS A 197 16.84 -2.58 21.70
C HIS A 197 17.67 -2.01 22.84
N SER A 198 17.63 -2.68 24.00
CA SER A 198 18.31 -2.25 25.24
C SER A 198 17.92 -0.84 25.68
N HIS A 199 18.69 0.17 25.27
CA HIS A 199 18.53 1.59 25.65
C HIS A 199 18.38 2.52 24.43
N SER A 200 18.16 1.96 23.23
CA SER A 200 17.95 2.72 22.00
C SER A 200 16.68 2.25 21.31
N LEU A 201 15.92 3.21 20.80
CA LEU A 201 14.79 2.95 19.93
C LEU A 201 15.27 3.08 18.48
N THR A 202 15.07 2.02 17.71
CA THR A 202 15.48 2.00 16.30
C THR A 202 14.24 1.88 15.43
N THR A 203 14.05 2.85 14.53
CA THR A 203 12.99 2.78 13.52
C THR A 203 13.31 1.67 12.54
N GLN A 204 12.41 0.68 12.46
CA GLN A 204 12.51 -0.44 11.52
C GLN A 204 11.79 -0.13 10.21
N GLN A 205 10.67 0.59 10.30
CA GLN A 205 9.85 0.91 9.14
C GLN A 205 9.20 2.30 9.27
N THR A 206 9.10 3.01 8.15
CA THR A 206 8.38 4.28 8.05
C THR A 206 7.36 4.20 6.93
N LEU A 207 6.09 4.47 7.25
CA LEU A 207 4.99 4.57 6.30
C LEU A 207 4.68 6.05 6.05
N ARG A 208 4.58 6.45 4.78
CA ARG A 208 4.34 7.84 4.39
C ARG A 208 2.93 8.06 3.86
N GLY A 209 2.33 9.18 4.25
CA GLY A 209 1.03 9.62 3.75
C GLY A 209 1.10 9.98 2.26
N GLU A 210 -0.05 9.84 1.57
CA GLU A 210 -0.13 10.09 0.13
C GLU A 210 -0.35 11.57 -0.20
N GLN A 211 -1.11 12.29 0.62
CA GLN A 211 -1.58 13.66 0.35
C GLN A 211 -0.96 14.68 1.32
N THR A 212 -0.37 15.73 0.76
CA THR A 212 0.14 16.90 1.50
C THR A 212 -0.96 17.58 2.31
N GLY A 213 -0.71 17.83 3.59
CA GLY A 213 -1.65 18.52 4.47
C GLY A 213 -2.81 17.65 4.98
N SER A 214 -2.83 16.36 4.63
CA SER A 214 -3.86 15.40 5.11
C SER A 214 -3.75 15.09 6.61
N TYR A 215 -2.58 15.40 7.21
CA TYR A 215 -2.27 15.15 8.61
C TYR A 215 -2.19 13.66 8.94
N PHE A 216 -1.74 12.85 7.99
CA PHE A 216 -1.52 11.41 8.14
C PHE A 216 -0.61 11.09 9.33
N GLY A 217 -1.06 10.20 10.23
CA GLY A 217 -0.40 9.93 11.51
C GLY A 217 -0.99 10.72 12.67
N ASN A 218 -2.15 11.38 12.48
CA ASN A 218 -2.84 12.12 13.54
C ASN A 218 -3.30 11.21 14.68
N ALA A 219 -3.80 10.03 14.34
CA ALA A 219 -4.20 8.97 15.25
C ALA A 219 -3.64 7.64 14.71
N VAL A 220 -3.19 6.78 15.60
CA VAL A 220 -2.67 5.44 15.27
C VAL A 220 -3.24 4.43 16.25
N THR A 221 -3.67 3.28 15.75
CA THR A 221 -4.09 2.15 16.58
C THR A 221 -3.81 0.84 15.84
N THR A 222 -3.85 -0.26 16.57
CA THR A 222 -3.51 -1.59 16.06
C THR A 222 -4.55 -2.60 16.53
N ALA A 223 -4.96 -3.51 15.64
CA ALA A 223 -5.93 -4.56 15.93
C ALA A 223 -5.74 -5.69 14.91
N ASP A 224 -5.95 -6.95 15.31
CA ASP A 224 -5.92 -8.11 14.41
C ASP A 224 -7.30 -8.27 13.74
N LEU A 225 -7.47 -7.64 12.56
CA LEU A 225 -8.77 -7.48 11.91
C LEU A 225 -9.18 -8.73 11.10
N ASN A 226 -8.20 -9.56 10.72
CA ASN A 226 -8.41 -10.80 9.97
C ASN A 226 -8.12 -12.07 10.79
N ASN A 227 -7.84 -11.93 12.09
CA ASN A 227 -7.58 -13.01 13.04
C ASN A 227 -6.46 -13.95 12.56
N ASP A 228 -5.38 -13.38 12.04
CA ASP A 228 -4.20 -14.14 11.57
C ASP A 228 -3.07 -14.20 12.61
N GLY A 229 -3.28 -13.61 13.78
CA GLY A 229 -2.32 -13.55 14.87
C GLY A 229 -1.30 -12.43 14.74
N TRP A 230 -1.40 -11.59 13.71
CA TRP A 230 -0.64 -10.35 13.57
C TRP A 230 -1.57 -9.15 13.69
N ASN A 231 -1.13 -8.14 14.45
CA ASN A 231 -1.89 -6.91 14.55
C ASN A 231 -1.72 -6.09 13.25
N ASP A 232 -2.84 -5.63 12.70
CA ASP A 232 -2.90 -4.68 11.60
C ASP A 232 -2.72 -3.25 12.12
N LEU A 233 -2.41 -2.32 11.22
CA LEU A 233 -2.19 -0.92 11.56
C LEU A 233 -3.24 -0.01 10.91
N LEU A 234 -3.89 0.81 11.75
CA LEU A 234 -4.85 1.83 11.33
C LEU A 234 -4.27 3.22 11.56
N VAL A 235 -4.31 4.08 10.53
CA VAL A 235 -3.74 5.43 10.58
C VAL A 235 -4.76 6.49 10.15
N GLY A 236 -5.02 7.45 11.03
CA GLY A 236 -5.92 8.58 10.78
C GLY A 236 -5.25 9.73 10.02
N ALA A 237 -6.01 10.30 9.06
CA ALA A 237 -5.67 11.49 8.28
C ALA A 237 -6.91 12.42 8.19
N PRO A 238 -7.25 13.12 9.29
CA PRO A 238 -8.51 13.86 9.40
C PRO A 238 -8.68 15.02 8.42
N PHE A 239 -7.58 15.54 7.85
CA PHE A 239 -7.61 16.63 6.88
C PHE A 239 -7.42 16.15 5.44
N TYR A 240 -7.47 14.84 5.20
CA TYR A 240 -7.57 14.30 3.86
C TYR A 240 -8.79 14.89 3.13
N PHE A 241 -8.63 15.23 1.86
CA PHE A 241 -9.70 15.81 1.07
C PHE A 241 -9.69 15.28 -0.36
N GLN A 242 -10.88 14.90 -0.86
CA GLN A 242 -11.07 14.51 -2.26
C GLN A 242 -12.29 15.19 -2.87
N ARG A 243 -12.03 16.11 -3.81
CA ARG A 243 -13.06 17.01 -4.37
C ARG A 243 -14.14 16.30 -5.17
N GLN A 244 -13.80 15.25 -5.91
CA GLN A 244 -14.75 14.57 -6.82
C GLN A 244 -15.78 13.71 -6.08
N GLN A 245 -15.42 13.18 -4.91
CA GLN A 245 -16.27 12.29 -4.12
C GLN A 245 -16.90 13.01 -2.90
N GLU A 246 -16.67 14.31 -2.74
CA GLU A 246 -17.05 15.08 -1.55
C GLU A 246 -16.63 14.38 -0.23
N ALA A 247 -15.42 13.79 -0.25
CA ALA A 247 -14.87 13.08 0.89
C ALA A 247 -13.97 13.99 1.73
N GLY A 248 -14.08 13.87 3.06
CA GLY A 248 -13.33 14.64 4.04
C GLY A 248 -12.90 13.77 5.22
N GLY A 249 -11.59 13.72 5.45
CA GLY A 249 -10.96 12.80 6.39
C GLY A 249 -10.83 11.38 5.83
N ALA A 250 -9.79 10.68 6.27
CA ALA A 250 -9.53 9.30 5.88
C ALA A 250 -8.91 8.49 7.03
N VAL A 251 -9.10 7.17 6.96
CA VAL A 251 -8.35 6.18 7.74
C VAL A 251 -7.72 5.18 6.76
N TYR A 252 -6.42 5.01 6.90
CA TYR A 252 -5.62 4.08 6.11
C TYR A 252 -5.48 2.78 6.90
N VAL A 253 -5.82 1.65 6.27
CA VAL A 253 -5.71 0.32 6.84
C VAL A 253 -4.54 -0.39 6.18
N TYR A 254 -3.55 -0.80 6.98
CA TYR A 254 -2.41 -1.58 6.54
C TYR A 254 -2.53 -2.98 7.16
N MET A 255 -2.93 -3.95 6.33
CA MET A 255 -2.96 -5.34 6.78
C MET A 255 -1.53 -5.85 6.93
N ASN A 256 -1.26 -6.55 8.03
CA ASN A 256 0.06 -7.08 8.32
C ASN A 256 0.37 -8.29 7.42
N LYS A 257 1.59 -8.39 6.90
CA LYS A 257 2.05 -9.52 6.07
C LYS A 257 3.14 -10.32 6.79
N GLY A 258 2.87 -10.72 8.03
CA GLY A 258 3.77 -11.55 8.83
C GLY A 258 4.95 -10.79 9.45
N GLY A 259 4.71 -9.61 10.00
CA GLY A 259 5.73 -8.76 10.64
C GLY A 259 6.21 -7.59 9.77
N TRP A 260 5.53 -7.30 8.67
CA TRP A 260 5.92 -6.25 7.73
C TRP A 260 4.70 -5.62 7.06
N PHE A 261 4.74 -4.30 6.85
CA PHE A 261 3.67 -3.56 6.17
C PHE A 261 4.06 -3.17 4.74
N ASP A 262 3.13 -3.28 3.79
CA ASP A 262 3.33 -2.72 2.45
C ASP A 262 3.28 -1.18 2.53
N PRO A 263 4.14 -0.43 1.82
CA PRO A 263 4.01 1.02 1.74
C PRO A 263 2.65 1.48 1.20
N ARG A 264 1.96 0.64 0.41
CA ARG A 264 0.60 0.90 -0.04
C ARG A 264 -0.42 0.37 0.97
N PRO A 265 -1.43 1.17 1.36
CA PRO A 265 -2.49 0.71 2.24
C PRO A 265 -3.33 -0.39 1.57
N SER A 266 -3.81 -1.35 2.36
CA SER A 266 -4.73 -2.39 1.90
C SER A 266 -6.13 -1.81 1.62
N ALA A 267 -6.55 -0.83 2.42
CA ALA A 267 -7.79 -0.09 2.23
C ALA A 267 -7.64 1.37 2.69
N VAL A 268 -8.40 2.27 2.05
CA VAL A 268 -8.53 3.68 2.48
C VAL A 268 -10.01 3.97 2.68
N LEU A 269 -10.39 4.16 3.94
CA LEU A 269 -11.74 4.47 4.35
C LEU A 269 -11.89 5.98 4.39
N THR A 270 -12.95 6.51 3.77
CA THR A 270 -13.16 7.96 3.65
C THR A 270 -14.45 8.39 4.33
N GLY A 271 -14.43 9.57 4.93
CA GLY A 271 -15.59 10.15 5.59
C GLY A 271 -16.27 11.26 4.79
N PRO A 272 -17.43 11.76 5.28
CA PRO A 272 -18.11 12.89 4.67
C PRO A 272 -17.25 14.16 4.64
N SER A 273 -17.44 15.02 3.63
CA SER A 273 -16.75 16.31 3.52
C SER A 273 -16.83 17.13 4.82
N GLY A 274 -15.69 17.66 5.28
CA GLY A 274 -15.60 18.51 6.47
C GLY A 274 -15.84 17.80 7.81
N SER A 275 -16.00 16.47 7.82
CA SER A 275 -16.28 15.69 9.03
C SER A 275 -15.09 15.53 9.98
N ALA A 276 -13.88 15.70 9.45
CA ALA A 276 -12.63 15.26 10.05
C ALA A 276 -12.62 13.79 10.47
N PHE A 277 -13.19 12.93 9.62
CA PHE A 277 -13.13 11.47 9.79
C PHE A 277 -11.68 10.98 9.93
N GLY A 278 -11.43 10.16 10.94
CA GLY A 278 -10.06 9.72 11.29
C GLY A 278 -9.37 10.63 12.30
N MET A 279 -10.08 11.58 12.94
CA MET A 279 -9.56 12.38 14.06
C MET A 279 -9.24 11.51 15.29
N ALA A 280 -10.06 10.48 15.51
CA ALA A 280 -9.82 9.47 16.53
C ALA A 280 -10.04 8.09 15.90
N VAL A 281 -9.15 7.15 16.19
CA VAL A 281 -9.25 5.76 15.77
C VAL A 281 -8.92 4.91 17.00
N ALA A 282 -9.77 3.95 17.33
CA ALA A 282 -9.57 3.07 18.47
C ALA A 282 -9.93 1.62 18.11
N ALA A 283 -9.06 0.69 18.48
CA ALA A 283 -9.42 -0.72 18.57
C ALA A 283 -10.61 -0.87 19.54
N ALA A 284 -11.69 -1.47 19.07
CA ALA A 284 -12.90 -1.68 19.85
C ALA A 284 -12.94 -3.07 20.50
N GLY A 285 -12.02 -3.96 20.13
CA GLY A 285 -12.08 -5.38 20.45
C GLY A 285 -13.10 -6.09 19.56
N ASP A 286 -13.38 -7.35 19.84
CA ASP A 286 -14.40 -8.13 19.16
C ASP A 286 -15.79 -7.77 19.73
N LEU A 287 -16.46 -6.77 19.14
CA LEU A 287 -17.69 -6.17 19.66
C LEU A 287 -18.87 -7.12 19.53
N ASP A 288 -18.93 -7.97 18.52
CA ASP A 288 -20.03 -8.91 18.30
C ASP A 288 -19.71 -10.37 18.62
N GLN A 289 -18.49 -10.65 19.09
CA GLN A 289 -17.98 -11.96 19.50
C GLN A 289 -17.97 -12.98 18.35
N ASP A 290 -17.65 -12.50 17.13
CA ASP A 290 -17.56 -13.33 15.93
C ASP A 290 -16.17 -13.95 15.72
N GLY A 291 -15.18 -13.51 16.52
CA GLY A 291 -13.80 -13.96 16.48
C GLY A 291 -12.84 -13.03 15.74
N PHE A 292 -13.30 -11.91 15.20
CA PHE A 292 -12.47 -10.89 14.57
C PHE A 292 -12.47 -9.60 15.41
N GLN A 293 -11.37 -8.84 15.40
CA GLN A 293 -11.36 -7.56 16.11
C GLN A 293 -11.99 -6.46 15.27
N ASP A 294 -12.69 -5.56 15.96
CA ASP A 294 -13.38 -4.42 15.38
C ASP A 294 -12.68 -3.12 15.76
N PHE A 295 -13.01 -2.05 15.05
CA PHE A 295 -12.52 -0.72 15.36
C PHE A 295 -13.57 0.37 15.15
N ALA A 296 -13.38 1.47 15.85
CA ALA A 296 -14.23 2.65 15.79
C ALA A 296 -13.44 3.87 15.31
N VAL A 297 -14.08 4.68 14.46
CA VAL A 297 -13.52 5.91 13.91
C VAL A 297 -14.42 7.10 14.24
N GLY A 298 -13.81 8.18 14.73
CA GLY A 298 -14.44 9.44 15.06
C GLY A 298 -14.49 10.41 13.87
N ALA A 299 -15.64 11.07 13.71
CA ALA A 299 -15.90 12.15 12.78
C ALA A 299 -16.58 13.31 13.54
N PRO A 300 -15.83 14.03 14.40
CA PRO A 300 -16.40 14.95 15.37
C PRO A 300 -17.08 16.18 14.77
N PHE A 301 -16.77 16.56 13.53
CA PHE A 301 -17.36 17.75 12.89
C PHE A 301 -18.45 17.41 11.87
N HIS A 302 -18.86 16.14 11.79
CA HIS A 302 -20.02 15.74 11.01
C HIS A 302 -21.31 15.97 11.79
N GLU A 303 -22.12 16.96 11.40
CA GLU A 303 -23.32 17.39 12.13
C GLU A 303 -23.03 17.81 13.59
N THR A 304 -23.28 16.91 14.56
CA THR A 304 -23.03 17.08 16.01
C THR A 304 -21.88 16.19 16.50
N GLY A 305 -21.16 15.60 15.54
CA GLY A 305 -20.21 14.53 15.71
C GLY A 305 -20.84 13.16 15.50
N SER A 306 -20.05 12.24 14.95
CA SER A 306 -20.44 10.85 14.73
C SER A 306 -19.28 9.90 14.97
N VAL A 307 -19.61 8.67 15.33
CA VAL A 307 -18.68 7.54 15.43
C VAL A 307 -19.18 6.44 14.50
N MET A 308 -18.27 5.87 13.73
CA MET A 308 -18.54 4.82 12.76
C MET A 308 -17.75 3.58 13.17
N ILE A 309 -18.40 2.42 13.12
CA ILE A 309 -17.83 1.12 13.54
C ILE A 309 -17.62 0.27 12.29
N TRP A 310 -16.48 -0.42 12.24
CA TRP A 310 -16.16 -1.44 11.26
C TRP A 310 -15.92 -2.75 11.98
N THR A 311 -16.52 -3.81 11.44
CA THR A 311 -16.28 -5.17 11.91
C THR A 311 -15.13 -5.81 11.14
N GLY A 312 -14.33 -6.60 11.83
CA GLY A 312 -13.28 -7.43 11.22
C GLY A 312 -13.85 -8.59 10.40
N SER A 313 -13.03 -9.22 9.56
CA SER A 313 -13.39 -10.44 8.84
C SER A 313 -12.15 -11.14 8.28
N SER A 314 -12.28 -12.42 7.92
CA SER A 314 -11.18 -13.17 7.27
C SER A 314 -10.74 -12.58 5.92
N GLU A 315 -11.61 -11.81 5.25
CA GLU A 315 -11.30 -11.13 3.98
C GLU A 315 -10.71 -9.72 4.20
N GLY A 316 -10.58 -9.27 5.45
CA GLY A 316 -10.13 -7.93 5.83
C GLY A 316 -11.30 -7.01 6.18
N VAL A 317 -11.21 -5.74 5.80
CA VAL A 317 -12.14 -4.67 6.23
C VAL A 317 -13.04 -4.22 5.08
N SER A 318 -14.35 -4.12 5.34
CA SER A 318 -15.34 -3.54 4.42
C SER A 318 -15.10 -2.05 4.16
N THR A 319 -15.42 -1.57 2.96
CA THR A 319 -15.37 -0.13 2.64
C THR A 319 -16.45 0.69 3.36
N GLU A 320 -17.57 0.06 3.72
CA GLU A 320 -18.70 0.69 4.41
C GLU A 320 -18.73 0.29 5.89
N PRO A 321 -19.10 1.21 6.81
CA PRO A 321 -19.20 0.91 8.24
C PRO A 321 -20.41 0.01 8.54
N SER A 322 -20.25 -0.90 9.51
CA SER A 322 -21.34 -1.75 10.01
C SER A 322 -22.39 -0.95 10.78
N GLN A 323 -21.97 0.12 11.46
CA GLN A 323 -22.84 0.99 12.23
C GLN A 323 -22.36 2.45 12.24
N VAL A 324 -23.31 3.39 12.21
CA VAL A 324 -23.05 4.83 12.38
C VAL A 324 -23.86 5.38 13.55
N ILE A 325 -23.16 5.93 14.54
CA ILE A 325 -23.71 6.48 15.78
C ILE A 325 -23.56 8.00 15.75
N ARG A 326 -24.69 8.71 15.71
CA ARG A 326 -24.72 10.18 15.68
C ARG A 326 -24.87 10.76 17.08
N GLY A 327 -24.07 11.77 17.42
CA GLY A 327 -24.11 12.45 18.73
C GLY A 327 -25.51 12.94 19.08
N SER A 328 -26.21 13.54 18.12
CA SER A 328 -27.60 14.01 18.25
C SER A 328 -28.61 12.93 18.66
N ARG A 329 -28.36 11.65 18.33
CA ARG A 329 -29.21 10.52 18.75
C ARG A 329 -28.89 10.05 20.16
N VAL A 330 -27.66 10.26 20.63
CA VAL A 330 -27.23 9.88 21.98
C VAL A 330 -27.69 10.93 22.99
N SER A 331 -27.39 12.21 22.75
CA SER A 331 -27.80 13.32 23.60
C SER A 331 -27.73 14.66 22.83
N PRO A 332 -28.69 15.58 23.04
CA PRO A 332 -28.66 16.90 22.40
C PRO A 332 -27.51 17.80 22.90
N VAL A 333 -26.78 17.41 23.95
CA VAL A 333 -25.65 18.18 24.50
C VAL A 333 -24.43 18.13 23.58
N PHE A 334 -24.28 17.07 22.79
CA PHE A 334 -23.11 16.87 21.95
C PHE A 334 -23.08 17.79 20.72
N ARG A 335 -21.88 18.33 20.46
CA ARG A 335 -21.53 19.12 19.28
C ARG A 335 -20.30 18.57 18.56
N THR A 336 -19.42 17.87 19.28
CA THR A 336 -18.19 17.28 18.73
C THR A 336 -18.02 15.80 19.12
N PHE A 337 -19.12 15.04 19.11
CA PHE A 337 -19.12 13.63 19.47
C PHE A 337 -18.14 12.80 18.63
N GLY A 338 -17.25 12.03 19.26
CA GLY A 338 -16.23 11.25 18.56
C GLY A 338 -14.89 11.97 18.42
N TYR A 339 -14.60 12.98 19.25
CA TYR A 339 -13.30 13.66 19.24
C TYR A 339 -12.18 12.79 19.87
N SER A 340 -12.55 11.94 20.83
CA SER A 340 -11.66 10.92 21.40
C SER A 340 -12.43 9.62 21.61
N LEU A 341 -11.73 8.49 21.51
CA LEU A 341 -12.30 7.15 21.59
C LEU A 341 -11.43 6.26 22.47
N SER A 342 -12.06 5.34 23.20
CA SER A 342 -11.39 4.26 23.93
C SER A 342 -12.33 3.06 23.97
N GLY A 343 -11.84 1.87 23.61
CA GLY A 343 -12.63 0.65 23.52
C GLY A 343 -11.85 -0.58 23.98
N GLY A 344 -12.42 -1.77 23.74
CA GLY A 344 -11.76 -3.05 24.03
C GLY A 344 -11.93 -3.56 25.47
N LEU A 345 -12.74 -2.89 26.31
CA LEU A 345 -12.99 -3.32 27.68
C LEU A 345 -14.49 -3.50 27.94
N ASP A 346 -14.87 -4.66 28.47
CA ASP A 346 -16.20 -4.93 29.03
C ASP A 346 -16.30 -4.27 30.42
N VAL A 347 -17.11 -3.22 30.55
CA VAL A 347 -17.23 -2.48 31.80
C VAL A 347 -18.42 -2.92 32.67
N ASP A 348 -19.33 -3.73 32.15
CA ASP A 348 -20.53 -4.19 32.87
C ASP A 348 -20.61 -5.71 33.11
N GLY A 349 -19.62 -6.46 32.62
CA GLY A 349 -19.46 -7.89 32.82
C GLY A 349 -20.36 -8.74 31.94
N ASN A 350 -20.77 -8.23 30.78
CA ASN A 350 -21.62 -8.92 29.81
C ASN A 350 -20.84 -9.74 28.75
N GLN A 351 -19.50 -9.75 28.82
CA GLN A 351 -18.54 -10.38 27.90
C GLN A 351 -18.36 -9.70 26.54
N TYR A 352 -19.06 -8.60 26.28
CA TYR A 352 -18.90 -7.79 25.08
C TYR A 352 -18.11 -6.52 25.43
N PRO A 353 -17.09 -6.15 24.63
CA PRO A 353 -16.39 -4.90 24.81
C PRO A 353 -17.33 -3.69 24.66
N ASP A 354 -17.10 -2.66 25.46
CA ASP A 354 -17.83 -1.40 25.40
C ASP A 354 -16.97 -0.28 24.78
N LEU A 355 -17.62 0.78 24.32
CA LEU A 355 -16.96 1.92 23.67
C LEU A 355 -17.22 3.23 24.44
N LEU A 356 -16.15 3.89 24.87
CA LEU A 356 -16.17 5.22 25.46
C LEU A 356 -15.93 6.27 24.38
N VAL A 357 -16.85 7.23 24.29
CA VAL A 357 -16.80 8.31 23.29
C VAL A 357 -16.73 9.66 23.98
N GLY A 358 -15.66 10.39 23.71
CA GLY A 358 -15.44 11.76 24.17
C GLY A 358 -15.94 12.82 23.19
N SER A 359 -16.17 14.00 23.73
CA SER A 359 -16.44 15.24 23.01
C SER A 359 -15.61 16.37 23.63
N LEU A 360 -15.40 17.48 22.91
CA LEU A 360 -14.89 18.73 23.50
C LEU A 360 -15.96 19.47 24.33
N ASP A 361 -17.19 18.98 24.33
CA ASP A 361 -18.26 19.43 25.24
C ASP A 361 -18.07 18.87 26.66
N ASP A 362 -18.79 19.40 27.64
CA ASP A 362 -18.76 18.94 29.04
C ASP A 362 -19.55 17.61 29.23
N ALA A 363 -19.37 16.65 28.32
CA ALA A 363 -20.06 15.36 28.31
C ALA A 363 -19.23 14.25 27.67
N VAL A 364 -19.39 13.04 28.20
CA VAL A 364 -18.83 11.78 27.69
C VAL A 364 -19.97 10.77 27.54
N ALA A 365 -19.89 9.86 26.57
CA ALA A 365 -20.84 8.76 26.43
C ALA A 365 -20.14 7.42 26.57
N LEU A 366 -20.68 6.57 27.44
CA LEU A 366 -20.37 5.15 27.45
C LEU A 366 -21.43 4.41 26.62
N LEU A 367 -21.01 3.88 25.48
CA LEU A 367 -21.84 3.05 24.61
C LEU A 367 -21.59 1.59 24.98
N ARG A 368 -22.66 0.89 25.36
CA ARG A 368 -22.58 -0.50 25.75
C ARG A 368 -23.18 -1.39 24.68
N TYR A 369 -22.54 -2.52 24.42
CA TYR A 369 -23.01 -3.43 23.38
C TYR A 369 -24.34 -4.07 23.80
N LEU A 370 -25.31 -4.11 22.89
CA LEU A 370 -26.62 -4.72 23.13
C LEU A 370 -27.03 -5.56 21.92
N ASN A 371 -27.02 -6.87 22.09
CA ASN A 371 -27.51 -7.79 21.07
C ASN A 371 -29.04 -7.85 21.11
N LEU A 372 -29.70 -7.05 20.27
CA LEU A 372 -31.15 -7.09 20.08
C LEU A 372 -31.50 -7.99 18.88
N PRO A 373 -32.47 -8.93 19.02
CA PRO A 373 -32.97 -9.65 17.86
C PRO A 373 -33.70 -8.71 16.88
N PRO A 374 -33.65 -8.98 15.57
CA PRO A 374 -34.31 -8.15 14.56
C PRO A 374 -35.83 -8.10 14.78
N GLN A 375 -36.41 -6.90 14.81
CA GLN A 375 -37.85 -6.72 14.88
C GLN A 375 -38.50 -7.04 13.52
N PRO A 376 -39.55 -7.88 13.47
CA PRO A 376 -40.25 -8.14 12.22
C PRO A 376 -41.04 -6.90 11.79
N GLY A 377 -40.68 -6.35 10.63
CA GLY A 377 -41.46 -5.31 9.96
C GLY A 377 -42.84 -5.84 9.55
N THR A 378 -43.89 -5.09 9.87
CA THR A 378 -45.28 -5.39 9.48
C THR A 378 -45.49 -5.08 8.00
N ILE A 379 -45.50 -6.11 7.16
CA ILE A 379 -45.94 -5.99 5.76
C ILE A 379 -47.40 -6.47 5.66
N ASN A 380 -48.29 -5.56 5.28
CA ASN A 380 -49.71 -5.84 5.12
C ASN A 380 -49.98 -6.47 3.73
N ILE A 381 -49.85 -7.79 3.61
CA ILE A 381 -50.14 -8.55 2.39
C ILE A 381 -51.48 -9.29 2.54
N LYS A 382 -52.32 -9.28 1.49
CA LYS A 382 -53.51 -10.16 1.38
C LYS A 382 -53.07 -11.63 1.42
N SER A 383 -53.20 -12.29 2.57
CA SER A 383 -52.83 -13.69 2.74
C SER A 383 -53.81 -14.67 2.07
N ARG A 384 -53.29 -15.72 1.44
CA ARG A 384 -54.06 -16.83 0.84
C ARG A 384 -54.58 -17.84 1.87
N LEU A 385 -54.01 -17.83 3.07
CA LEU A 385 -54.36 -18.70 4.20
C LEU A 385 -54.72 -17.87 5.43
N ARG A 386 -55.60 -18.41 6.27
CA ARG A 386 -55.89 -17.86 7.60
C ARG A 386 -55.81 -18.95 8.64
N PHE A 387 -55.32 -18.62 9.83
CA PHE A 387 -55.38 -19.50 10.97
C PHE A 387 -56.85 -19.66 11.40
N ARG A 388 -57.28 -20.90 11.64
CA ARG A 388 -58.65 -21.22 12.03
C ARG A 388 -59.02 -20.58 13.37
N ASP A 389 -58.04 -20.49 14.28
CA ASP A 389 -58.30 -20.12 15.67
C ASP A 389 -58.52 -18.61 15.87
N ASN A 390 -57.89 -17.76 15.05
CA ASN A 390 -58.04 -16.30 15.14
C ASN A 390 -58.60 -15.64 13.87
N GLY A 391 -58.78 -16.39 12.77
CA GLY A 391 -59.29 -15.89 11.50
C GLY A 391 -58.37 -14.89 10.78
N GLN A 392 -57.11 -14.76 11.19
CA GLN A 392 -56.12 -13.83 10.64
C GLN A 392 -54.99 -14.57 9.91
N SER A 393 -54.15 -13.81 9.20
CA SER A 393 -52.94 -14.32 8.52
C SER A 393 -51.73 -14.45 9.42
N VAL A 394 -51.80 -13.89 10.63
CA VAL A 394 -50.74 -13.92 11.65
C VAL A 394 -51.32 -14.51 12.92
N TYR A 395 -50.57 -15.41 13.56
CA TYR A 395 -50.88 -15.94 14.88
C TYR A 395 -49.75 -15.55 15.83
N SER A 396 -50.11 -15.03 17.01
CA SER A 396 -49.15 -14.71 18.07
C SER A 396 -49.62 -15.38 19.36
N GLY A 397 -48.68 -15.97 20.10
CA GLY A 397 -48.94 -16.68 21.34
C GLY A 397 -47.71 -16.70 22.22
N PHE A 398 -47.92 -16.99 23.51
CA PHE A 398 -46.83 -17.14 24.47
C PHE A 398 -46.57 -18.62 24.69
N LEU A 399 -45.30 -19.03 24.55
CA LEU A 399 -44.86 -20.37 24.88
C LEU A 399 -43.97 -20.29 26.12
N SER A 400 -44.36 -20.95 27.20
CA SER A 400 -43.50 -21.14 28.37
C SER A 400 -42.72 -22.43 28.20
N MET A 401 -41.40 -22.39 28.34
CA MET A 401 -40.52 -23.57 28.24
C MET A 401 -39.97 -23.94 29.63
N PRO A 402 -40.74 -24.66 30.47
CA PRO A 402 -40.24 -25.16 31.74
C PRO A 402 -39.44 -26.46 31.51
N ASN A 403 -38.11 -26.36 31.45
CA ASN A 403 -37.14 -27.48 31.43
C ASN A 403 -37.24 -28.53 30.29
N LYS A 404 -36.15 -28.71 29.52
CA LYS A 404 -35.72 -29.87 28.67
C LYS A 404 -36.76 -30.68 27.85
N HIS A 405 -38.05 -30.36 27.82
CA HIS A 405 -39.07 -31.06 27.05
C HIS A 405 -39.57 -30.20 25.90
N CYS A 406 -39.72 -30.82 24.72
CA CYS A 406 -40.34 -30.18 23.57
C CYS A 406 -41.85 -30.03 23.82
N SER A 407 -42.38 -28.82 23.62
CA SER A 407 -43.83 -28.58 23.59
C SER A 407 -44.28 -28.46 22.15
N GLU A 408 -45.25 -29.26 21.73
CA GLU A 408 -45.86 -29.18 20.40
C GLU A 408 -47.07 -28.23 20.42
N VAL A 409 -47.17 -27.38 19.40
CA VAL A 409 -48.33 -26.50 19.19
C VAL A 409 -48.93 -26.83 17.82
N LEU A 410 -50.16 -27.36 17.83
CA LEU A 410 -50.90 -27.65 16.59
C LEU A 410 -51.70 -26.42 16.17
N LEU A 411 -51.42 -25.91 14.98
CA LEU A 411 -52.14 -24.78 14.38
C LEU A 411 -52.89 -25.25 13.13
N PHE A 412 -54.18 -24.92 13.04
CA PHE A 412 -55.02 -25.28 11.90
C PHE A 412 -55.20 -24.09 10.96
N PHE A 413 -55.19 -24.34 9.65
CA PHE A 413 -55.30 -23.31 8.62
C PHE A 413 -56.50 -23.55 7.72
N VAL A 414 -57.07 -22.47 7.19
CA VAL A 414 -58.17 -22.49 6.22
C VAL A 414 -57.74 -21.72 4.98
N LEU A 415 -57.90 -22.36 3.82
CA LEU A 415 -57.71 -21.73 2.50
C LEU A 415 -58.81 -20.69 2.26
N GLN A 416 -58.42 -19.47 1.89
CA GLN A 416 -59.39 -18.49 1.43
C GLN A 416 -59.90 -18.91 0.05
N ASN A 417 -61.21 -18.87 -0.19
CA ASN A 417 -61.76 -19.11 -1.53
C ASN A 417 -62.44 -17.83 -2.03
N PRO A 418 -62.17 -17.39 -3.28
CA PRO A 418 -61.26 -17.97 -4.28
C PRO A 418 -59.79 -17.49 -4.16
N ILE A 419 -58.81 -18.42 -4.29
CA ILE A 419 -57.38 -18.08 -4.48
C ILE A 419 -57.07 -17.91 -5.97
N ARG A 420 -56.57 -16.73 -6.35
CA ARG A 420 -56.15 -16.41 -7.72
C ARG A 420 -54.74 -16.89 -8.05
N ASP A 421 -53.83 -16.81 -7.09
CA ASP A 421 -52.43 -17.19 -7.26
C ASP A 421 -52.14 -18.57 -6.63
N LYS A 422 -51.93 -19.55 -7.52
CA LYS A 422 -51.57 -20.95 -7.22
C LYS A 422 -50.16 -21.29 -7.70
N VAL A 423 -49.35 -20.29 -8.06
CA VAL A 423 -48.00 -20.49 -8.64
C VAL A 423 -46.94 -20.16 -7.60
N GLU A 424 -47.11 -19.09 -6.83
CA GLU A 424 -46.14 -18.73 -5.79
C GLU A 424 -46.21 -19.67 -4.57
N PRO A 425 -45.07 -20.05 -3.96
CA PRO A 425 -45.03 -20.83 -2.73
C PRO A 425 -45.79 -20.17 -1.58
N LEU A 426 -46.40 -20.99 -0.73
CA LEU A 426 -46.87 -20.56 0.59
C LEU A 426 -45.67 -20.53 1.55
N VAL A 427 -45.36 -19.36 2.10
CA VAL A 427 -44.26 -19.18 3.05
C VAL A 427 -44.84 -19.02 4.45
N PHE A 428 -44.52 -19.96 5.34
CA PHE A 428 -44.78 -19.82 6.78
C PHE A 428 -43.53 -19.27 7.45
N SER A 429 -43.68 -18.17 8.17
CA SER A 429 -42.62 -17.53 8.91
C SER A 429 -42.91 -17.66 10.40
N LEU A 430 -42.15 -18.49 11.11
CA LEU A 430 -42.19 -18.55 12.57
C LEU A 430 -41.12 -17.61 13.11
N ASN A 431 -41.54 -16.54 13.82
CA ASN A 431 -40.63 -15.67 14.56
C ASN A 431 -40.77 -15.93 16.07
N VAL A 432 -39.65 -16.21 16.74
CA VAL A 432 -39.60 -16.40 18.20
C VAL A 432 -38.79 -15.27 18.82
N SER A 433 -39.40 -14.55 19.77
CA SER A 433 -38.74 -13.54 20.59
C SER A 433 -38.95 -13.80 22.07
N LEU A 434 -37.99 -13.38 22.89
CA LEU A 434 -38.18 -13.33 24.34
C LEU A 434 -39.12 -12.17 24.67
N TYR A 435 -40.14 -12.44 25.49
CA TYR A 435 -41.08 -11.40 25.91
C TYR A 435 -40.45 -10.53 27.00
N GLU A 436 -40.09 -9.30 26.64
CA GLU A 436 -39.48 -8.32 27.54
C GLU A 436 -40.42 -7.17 27.88
N LYS A 437 -40.47 -6.79 29.15
CA LYS A 437 -41.23 -5.63 29.62
C LYS A 437 -40.26 -4.46 29.84
N LEU A 438 -40.03 -3.66 28.80
CA LEU A 438 -39.17 -2.48 28.87
C LEU A 438 -39.64 -1.50 29.98
N PRO A 439 -38.78 -1.11 30.94
CA PRO A 439 -39.15 -0.19 32.00
C PRO A 439 -39.38 1.24 31.48
N LYS A 440 -40.36 1.94 32.07
CA LYS A 440 -40.84 3.27 31.62
C LYS A 440 -39.85 4.43 31.85
N LYS A 441 -38.68 4.22 32.46
CA LYS A 441 -37.71 5.29 32.79
C LYS A 441 -36.37 5.06 32.09
N ARG A 442 -35.92 6.03 31.28
CA ARG A 442 -34.63 6.05 30.57
C ARG A 442 -33.41 6.38 31.45
N ASN A 443 -33.62 6.83 32.70
CA ASN A 443 -32.57 7.39 33.57
C ASN A 443 -32.04 6.44 34.65
N ALA A 444 -32.27 5.13 34.53
CA ALA A 444 -31.71 4.15 35.47
C ALA A 444 -30.73 3.25 34.72
N VAL A 445 -29.51 3.11 35.24
CA VAL A 445 -28.54 2.11 34.78
C VAL A 445 -29.20 0.73 34.89
N GLN A 446 -29.49 0.12 33.74
CA GLN A 446 -30.21 -1.16 33.68
C GLN A 446 -29.26 -2.31 34.04
N ASP A 447 -29.70 -3.18 34.95
CA ASP A 447 -29.04 -4.45 35.27
C ASP A 447 -29.32 -5.47 34.16
N LEU A 448 -28.39 -5.54 33.19
CA LEU A 448 -28.50 -6.37 31.99
C LEU A 448 -28.51 -7.88 32.30
N LYS A 449 -28.10 -8.31 33.51
CA LYS A 449 -28.18 -9.72 33.94
C LYS A 449 -29.61 -10.26 34.02
N ARG A 450 -30.61 -9.39 34.01
CA ARG A 450 -32.04 -9.75 34.01
C ARG A 450 -32.65 -9.86 32.61
N LEU A 451 -31.86 -9.64 31.56
CA LEU A 451 -32.26 -9.68 30.16
C LEU A 451 -31.50 -10.83 29.47
N PRO A 452 -31.98 -12.08 29.58
CA PRO A 452 -31.32 -13.20 28.92
C PRO A 452 -31.36 -12.99 27.40
N VAL A 453 -30.22 -13.18 26.74
CA VAL A 453 -30.09 -13.10 25.28
C VAL A 453 -30.15 -14.51 24.69
N LEU A 454 -30.80 -14.68 23.54
CA LEU A 454 -30.76 -15.94 22.79
C LEU A 454 -29.35 -16.16 22.20
N SER A 455 -28.68 -17.24 22.64
CA SER A 455 -27.35 -17.63 22.16
C SER A 455 -27.33 -17.92 20.65
N GLN A 456 -26.27 -17.47 19.96
CA GLN A 456 -26.10 -17.64 18.50
C GLN A 456 -25.15 -18.78 18.08
N SER A 457 -24.57 -19.56 19.01
CA SER A 457 -23.59 -20.61 18.64
C SER A 457 -23.85 -21.93 19.38
N PRO A 458 -23.67 -23.10 18.72
CA PRO A 458 -22.94 -23.33 17.47
C PRO A 458 -23.80 -23.36 16.19
N ARG A 459 -25.06 -22.95 16.26
CA ARG A 459 -25.89 -22.71 15.06
C ARG A 459 -26.75 -21.48 15.32
N PRO A 460 -26.81 -20.49 14.41
CA PRO A 460 -27.76 -19.41 14.53
C PRO A 460 -29.14 -20.05 14.59
N ILE A 461 -29.83 -19.94 15.73
CA ILE A 461 -31.27 -20.15 15.74
C ILE A 461 -31.78 -19.03 14.84
N ARG A 462 -32.01 -19.32 13.55
CA ARG A 462 -32.74 -18.41 12.67
C ARG A 462 -34.03 -18.10 13.41
N THR A 463 -34.13 -16.91 14.00
CA THR A 463 -35.31 -16.47 14.76
C THR A 463 -36.53 -16.56 13.87
N GLN A 464 -36.32 -16.41 12.57
CA GLN A 464 -37.26 -16.65 11.50
C GLN A 464 -37.00 -18.00 10.79
N ILE A 465 -37.82 -19.01 11.08
CA ILE A 465 -37.86 -20.23 10.27
C ILE A 465 -38.85 -20.02 9.13
N GLN A 466 -38.37 -20.07 7.89
CA GLN A 466 -39.19 -20.00 6.69
C GLN A 466 -39.44 -21.41 6.14
N ILE A 467 -40.69 -21.84 6.17
CA ILE A 467 -41.11 -23.11 5.55
C ILE A 467 -41.89 -22.78 4.28
N ARG A 468 -41.37 -23.24 3.14
CA ARG A 468 -41.97 -23.01 1.81
C ARG A 468 -42.75 -24.24 1.37
N PHE A 469 -44.02 -24.07 1.03
CA PHE A 469 -44.86 -25.11 0.40
C PHE A 469 -45.18 -24.71 -1.03
N ASN A 470 -44.77 -25.52 -2.00
CA ASN A 470 -45.06 -25.29 -3.42
C ASN A 470 -46.37 -25.99 -3.81
N PHE A 471 -47.16 -25.35 -4.66
CA PHE A 471 -48.29 -26.00 -5.32
C PHE A 471 -47.77 -26.77 -6.54
N ILE A 472 -47.88 -28.11 -6.51
CA ILE A 472 -47.50 -28.96 -7.63
C ILE A 472 -48.55 -28.83 -8.73
N LYS A 473 -48.15 -28.45 -9.94
CA LYS A 473 -49.05 -28.26 -11.09
C LYS A 473 -48.33 -28.70 -12.36
N ALA A 474 -49.07 -29.38 -13.26
CA ALA A 474 -48.61 -29.84 -14.57
C ALA A 474 -47.66 -31.07 -14.60
N CYS A 475 -47.67 -31.91 -13.55
CA CYS A 475 -46.92 -33.18 -13.46
C CYS A 475 -47.71 -34.41 -13.96
N GLY A 476 -48.34 -34.30 -15.13
CA GLY A 476 -49.13 -35.43 -15.68
C GLY A 476 -50.32 -35.89 -14.81
N PRO A 477 -50.90 -37.07 -15.12
CA PRO A 477 -52.04 -37.65 -14.39
C PRO A 477 -51.67 -38.41 -13.10
N ASP A 478 -50.39 -38.76 -12.91
CA ASP A 478 -49.85 -39.46 -11.74
C ASP A 478 -49.36 -38.51 -10.63
N ASN A 479 -49.41 -37.19 -10.89
CA ASN A 479 -48.98 -36.12 -9.99
C ASN A 479 -47.50 -36.21 -9.58
N ARG A 480 -46.66 -36.88 -10.37
CA ARG A 480 -45.21 -37.00 -10.13
C ARG A 480 -44.46 -36.40 -11.31
N CYS A 481 -43.74 -35.30 -11.08
CA CYS A 481 -42.98 -34.62 -12.13
C CYS A 481 -41.66 -35.36 -12.39
N HIS A 482 -41.48 -35.93 -13.58
CA HIS A 482 -40.23 -36.57 -14.00
C HIS A 482 -39.40 -35.64 -14.90
N SER A 483 -38.30 -35.08 -14.39
CA SER A 483 -37.40 -34.21 -15.17
C SER A 483 -36.28 -34.97 -15.87
N ASN A 484 -35.71 -34.38 -16.93
CA ASN A 484 -34.49 -34.89 -17.57
C ASN A 484 -33.51 -33.74 -17.80
N LEU A 485 -33.03 -33.13 -16.71
CA LEU A 485 -32.02 -32.08 -16.75
C LEU A 485 -30.66 -32.66 -17.16
N GLN A 486 -30.01 -32.02 -18.12
CA GLN A 486 -28.65 -32.34 -18.59
C GLN A 486 -27.82 -31.06 -18.71
N MET A 487 -26.50 -31.16 -18.53
CA MET A 487 -25.58 -30.03 -18.72
C MET A 487 -24.29 -30.42 -19.45
N MET A 488 -23.73 -29.45 -20.16
CA MET A 488 -22.38 -29.46 -20.72
C MET A 488 -21.70 -28.14 -20.41
N ALA A 489 -20.40 -28.15 -20.09
CA ALA A 489 -19.67 -26.94 -19.76
C ALA A 489 -18.25 -26.94 -20.34
N GLN A 490 -17.75 -25.76 -20.71
CA GLN A 490 -16.41 -25.55 -21.28
C GLN A 490 -15.91 -24.13 -21.04
N PHE A 491 -14.59 -23.95 -20.90
CA PHE A 491 -14.00 -22.61 -20.86
C PHE A 491 -13.84 -22.04 -22.28
N THR A 492 -14.12 -20.74 -22.42
CA THR A 492 -14.04 -20.00 -23.69
C THR A 492 -13.33 -18.66 -23.54
N ASP A 493 -12.85 -18.11 -24.66
CA ASP A 493 -12.32 -16.75 -24.75
C ASP A 493 -13.43 -15.68 -24.75
N GLU A 494 -13.05 -14.39 -24.87
CA GLU A 494 -13.99 -13.25 -24.97
C GLU A 494 -14.94 -13.33 -26.17
N ASN A 495 -14.55 -14.06 -27.22
CA ASN A 495 -15.33 -14.25 -28.45
C ASN A 495 -16.18 -15.53 -28.41
N GLN A 496 -16.24 -16.23 -27.28
CA GLN A 496 -16.92 -17.52 -27.09
C GLN A 496 -16.31 -18.67 -27.92
N ASN A 497 -15.04 -18.55 -28.32
CA ASN A 497 -14.32 -19.66 -28.90
C ASN A 497 -13.77 -20.55 -27.77
N PRO A 498 -13.97 -21.88 -27.83
CA PRO A 498 -13.34 -22.81 -26.90
C PRO A 498 -11.83 -22.73 -27.00
N PHE A 499 -11.12 -22.82 -25.88
CA PHE A 499 -9.65 -22.95 -25.90
C PHE A 499 -9.25 -24.27 -26.55
N ASP A 500 -8.25 -24.22 -27.45
CA ASP A 500 -7.67 -25.41 -28.08
C ASP A 500 -7.19 -26.39 -27.00
N GLN A 501 -7.77 -27.59 -26.99
CA GLN A 501 -7.50 -28.63 -25.99
C GLN A 501 -7.67 -28.17 -24.51
N GLN A 502 -8.44 -27.10 -24.26
CA GLN A 502 -8.56 -26.46 -22.95
C GLN A 502 -7.19 -26.03 -22.37
N VAL A 503 -6.35 -25.38 -23.19
CA VAL A 503 -5.09 -24.77 -22.76
C VAL A 503 -5.16 -23.24 -22.86
N LEU A 504 -4.89 -22.55 -21.74
CA LEU A 504 -4.79 -21.09 -21.65
C LEU A 504 -3.33 -20.65 -21.68
N TYR A 505 -2.95 -19.89 -22.71
CA TYR A 505 -1.67 -19.17 -22.76
C TYR A 505 -1.82 -17.85 -22.01
N TYR A 506 -1.53 -17.86 -20.72
CA TYR A 506 -1.71 -16.71 -19.84
C TYR A 506 -0.59 -15.68 -20.02
N ASN A 507 -0.99 -14.42 -20.10
CA ASN A 507 -0.12 -13.26 -20.00
C ASN A 507 -0.67 -12.29 -18.95
N THR A 508 0.16 -11.36 -18.47
CA THR A 508 -0.22 -10.37 -17.44
C THR A 508 -1.31 -9.39 -17.88
N ASN A 509 -1.69 -9.38 -19.17
CA ASN A 509 -2.75 -8.54 -19.72
C ASN A 509 -4.09 -9.29 -19.83
N PHE A 510 -4.14 -10.57 -19.44
CA PHE A 510 -5.32 -11.41 -19.53
C PHE A 510 -6.21 -11.24 -18.29
N ASN A 511 -7.34 -10.55 -18.47
CA ASN A 511 -8.16 -10.09 -17.35
C ASN A 511 -9.51 -10.81 -17.22
N ARG A 512 -9.97 -11.56 -18.24
CA ARG A 512 -11.32 -12.17 -18.25
C ARG A 512 -11.31 -13.57 -18.82
N LEU A 513 -11.96 -14.47 -18.11
CA LEU A 513 -12.19 -15.86 -18.51
C LEU A 513 -13.69 -16.16 -18.49
N PHE A 514 -14.18 -16.95 -19.43
CA PHE A 514 -15.60 -17.27 -19.53
C PHE A 514 -15.81 -18.78 -19.38
N LEU A 515 -16.84 -19.15 -18.63
CA LEU A 515 -17.32 -20.52 -18.52
C LEU A 515 -18.71 -20.60 -19.18
N GLU A 516 -18.77 -21.29 -20.31
CA GLU A 516 -20.00 -21.55 -21.03
C GLU A 516 -20.65 -22.81 -20.47
N VAL A 517 -21.93 -22.73 -20.08
CA VAL A 517 -22.72 -23.83 -19.54
C VAL A 517 -24.02 -23.95 -20.31
N ASN A 518 -24.22 -25.07 -20.99
CA ASN A 518 -25.41 -25.40 -21.75
C ASN A 518 -26.27 -26.39 -20.98
N ILE A 519 -27.51 -26.00 -20.67
CA ILE A 519 -28.43 -26.77 -19.81
C ILE A 519 -29.69 -27.08 -20.61
N SER A 520 -30.16 -28.32 -20.56
CA SER A 520 -31.37 -28.76 -21.27
C SER A 520 -32.29 -29.57 -20.37
N ASN A 521 -33.60 -29.47 -20.62
CA ASN A 521 -34.63 -30.35 -20.07
C ASN A 521 -35.45 -30.92 -21.24
N THR A 522 -34.84 -31.82 -22.00
CA THR A 522 -35.42 -32.39 -23.23
C THR A 522 -35.59 -33.90 -23.10
N PRO A 523 -36.63 -34.51 -23.70
CA PRO A 523 -36.83 -35.95 -23.66
C PRO A 523 -35.63 -36.70 -24.25
N SER A 524 -35.29 -37.85 -23.66
CA SER A 524 -34.26 -38.75 -24.16
C SER A 524 -34.80 -40.19 -24.24
N PRO A 525 -34.18 -41.11 -25.01
CA PRO A 525 -34.68 -42.47 -25.15
C PRO A 525 -34.88 -43.15 -23.78
N GLY A 526 -36.13 -43.46 -23.44
CA GLY A 526 -36.49 -44.07 -22.16
C GLY A 526 -36.73 -43.10 -20.99
N ARG A 527 -36.68 -41.78 -21.19
CA ARG A 527 -36.95 -40.78 -20.15
C ARG A 527 -37.84 -39.65 -20.64
N GLN A 528 -38.87 -39.35 -19.85
CA GLN A 528 -39.71 -38.19 -20.03
C GLN A 528 -38.98 -36.93 -19.52
N ALA A 529 -39.38 -35.75 -20.00
CA ALA A 529 -38.81 -34.48 -19.58
C ALA A 529 -39.95 -33.52 -19.27
N GLU A 530 -40.57 -33.68 -18.10
CA GLU A 530 -41.57 -32.79 -17.57
C GLU A 530 -40.93 -31.58 -16.88
N ASP A 531 -41.75 -30.67 -16.35
CA ASP A 531 -41.30 -29.45 -15.70
C ASP A 531 -40.41 -29.75 -14.48
N ALA A 532 -39.19 -29.20 -14.49
CA ALA A 532 -38.24 -29.33 -13.39
C ALA A 532 -38.49 -28.21 -12.37
N HIS A 533 -39.07 -28.56 -11.21
CA HIS A 533 -39.38 -27.58 -10.17
C HIS A 533 -38.15 -27.25 -9.35
N ASN A 534 -38.00 -25.95 -9.06
CA ASN A 534 -36.88 -25.42 -8.29
C ASN A 534 -35.51 -25.91 -8.81
N ALA A 535 -35.28 -25.75 -10.12
CA ALA A 535 -34.03 -26.17 -10.74
C ALA A 535 -32.91 -25.17 -10.41
N VAL A 536 -31.82 -25.66 -9.82
CA VAL A 536 -30.68 -24.86 -9.35
C VAL A 536 -29.39 -25.43 -9.90
N LEU A 537 -28.49 -24.54 -10.33
CA LEU A 537 -27.12 -24.85 -10.76
C LEU A 537 -26.12 -24.31 -9.73
N ASN A 538 -25.30 -25.20 -9.19
CA ASN A 538 -24.20 -24.88 -8.28
C ASN A 538 -22.88 -25.00 -9.02
N ILE A 539 -21.97 -24.04 -8.83
CA ILE A 539 -20.68 -23.99 -9.54
C ILE A 539 -19.59 -23.58 -8.56
N SER A 540 -18.57 -24.41 -8.39
CA SER A 540 -17.42 -24.05 -7.56
C SER A 540 -16.54 -23.02 -8.28
N ILE A 541 -16.24 -21.92 -7.60
CA ILE A 541 -15.36 -20.88 -8.08
C ILE A 541 -13.92 -21.27 -7.70
N PRO A 542 -13.00 -21.47 -8.66
CA PRO A 542 -11.60 -21.75 -8.36
C PRO A 542 -10.95 -20.54 -7.66
N PRO A 543 -9.98 -20.74 -6.74
CA PRO A 543 -9.36 -19.64 -5.99
C PRO A 543 -8.62 -18.62 -6.86
N SER A 544 -8.19 -19.03 -8.06
CA SER A 544 -7.51 -18.16 -9.04
C SER A 544 -8.47 -17.23 -9.80
N LEU A 545 -9.78 -17.33 -9.57
CA LEU A 545 -10.82 -16.62 -10.30
C LEU A 545 -11.79 -15.90 -9.35
N ILE A 546 -12.27 -14.73 -9.76
CA ILE A 546 -13.29 -13.95 -9.08
C ILE A 546 -14.54 -13.90 -9.96
N TYR A 547 -15.70 -14.23 -9.41
CA TYR A 547 -16.96 -14.08 -10.13
C TYR A 547 -17.25 -12.60 -10.42
N SER A 548 -17.45 -12.26 -11.70
CA SER A 548 -17.73 -10.89 -12.14
C SER A 548 -19.17 -10.70 -12.62
N GLY A 549 -19.84 -11.76 -13.06
CA GLY A 549 -21.22 -11.69 -13.53
C GLY A 549 -21.65 -12.86 -14.40
N VAL A 550 -22.89 -12.81 -14.85
CA VAL A 550 -23.49 -13.84 -15.71
C VAL A 550 -24.22 -13.19 -16.89
N ARG A 551 -24.07 -13.77 -18.08
CA ARG A 551 -24.80 -13.40 -19.30
C ARG A 551 -25.63 -14.57 -19.76
N THR A 552 -26.94 -14.36 -19.89
CA THR A 552 -27.85 -15.36 -20.43
C THR A 552 -29.03 -14.68 -21.15
N LYS A 553 -29.66 -15.40 -22.08
CA LYS A 553 -30.89 -14.96 -22.75
C LYS A 553 -32.15 -15.20 -21.89
N ALA A 554 -32.02 -15.96 -20.80
CA ALA A 554 -33.11 -16.22 -19.86
C ALA A 554 -33.05 -15.27 -18.66
N VAL A 555 -34.20 -14.92 -18.08
CA VAL A 555 -34.23 -14.21 -16.79
C VAL A 555 -33.82 -15.21 -15.70
N MET A 556 -32.62 -15.03 -15.16
CA MET A 556 -31.98 -15.91 -14.18
C MET A 556 -31.28 -15.06 -13.12
N GLN A 557 -31.34 -15.48 -11.86
CA GLN A 557 -30.67 -14.81 -10.74
C GLN A 557 -29.62 -15.75 -10.15
N CYS A 558 -28.40 -15.23 -9.97
CA CYS A 558 -27.32 -15.97 -9.34
C CYS A 558 -26.77 -15.21 -8.13
N SER A 559 -26.45 -15.93 -7.07
CA SER A 559 -25.81 -15.44 -5.85
C SER A 559 -24.55 -16.24 -5.55
N VAL A 560 -23.59 -15.64 -4.83
CA VAL A 560 -22.35 -16.30 -4.41
C VAL A 560 -22.42 -16.56 -2.90
N GLU A 561 -22.16 -17.79 -2.50
CA GLU A 561 -22.08 -18.24 -1.10
C GLU A 561 -20.82 -19.12 -0.96
N ASP A 562 -19.89 -18.78 -0.06
CA ASP A 562 -18.71 -19.60 0.29
C ASP A 562 -17.93 -20.20 -0.91
N ALA A 563 -17.59 -19.37 -1.90
CA ALA A 563 -16.92 -19.74 -3.15
C ALA A 563 -17.72 -20.69 -4.08
N VAL A 564 -19.05 -20.79 -3.89
CA VAL A 564 -19.98 -21.45 -4.80
C VAL A 564 -20.92 -20.43 -5.40
N LEU A 565 -21.01 -20.40 -6.73
CA LEU A 565 -22.02 -19.65 -7.47
C LEU A 565 -23.29 -20.48 -7.58
N LEU A 566 -24.38 -19.98 -7.02
CA LEU A 566 -25.70 -20.59 -7.01
C LEU A 566 -26.62 -19.85 -7.98
N CYS A 567 -27.09 -20.52 -9.03
CA CYS A 567 -27.93 -19.94 -10.08
C CYS A 567 -29.31 -20.60 -10.12
N GLU A 568 -30.37 -19.83 -9.89
CA GLU A 568 -31.76 -20.29 -9.96
C GLU A 568 -32.24 -20.31 -11.43
N LEU A 569 -32.32 -21.50 -12.04
CA LEU A 569 -32.66 -21.66 -13.45
C LEU A 569 -34.15 -21.41 -13.76
N GLY A 570 -34.99 -21.46 -12.72
CA GLY A 570 -36.42 -21.16 -12.78
C GLY A 570 -37.29 -22.16 -12.03
N ASN A 571 -38.48 -21.72 -11.65
CA ASN A 571 -39.49 -22.56 -11.00
C ASN A 571 -40.85 -22.47 -11.71
N PRO A 572 -41.17 -23.38 -12.65
CA PRO A 572 -40.34 -24.49 -13.13
C PRO A 572 -39.38 -24.12 -14.26
N PHE A 573 -38.30 -24.89 -14.40
CA PHE A 573 -37.55 -25.00 -15.64
C PHE A 573 -38.32 -25.94 -16.59
N LYS A 574 -39.01 -25.30 -17.54
CA LYS A 574 -40.02 -25.97 -18.40
C LYS A 574 -39.48 -27.15 -19.20
N SER A 575 -40.36 -28.08 -19.51
CA SER A 575 -40.16 -29.13 -20.51
C SER A 575 -39.73 -28.56 -21.88
N ASN A 576 -38.86 -29.30 -22.59
CA ASN A 576 -38.32 -28.97 -23.91
C ASN A 576 -37.56 -27.63 -23.98
N ARG A 577 -37.03 -27.16 -22.85
CA ARG A 577 -36.27 -25.90 -22.78
C ARG A 577 -34.77 -26.16 -22.77
N GLN A 578 -34.04 -25.31 -23.48
CA GLN A 578 -32.58 -25.25 -23.44
C GLN A 578 -32.13 -23.83 -23.12
N VAL A 579 -31.12 -23.69 -22.27
CA VAL A 579 -30.56 -22.40 -21.84
C VAL A 579 -29.05 -22.48 -21.88
N GLN A 580 -28.44 -21.50 -22.53
CA GLN A 580 -27.01 -21.23 -22.48
C GLN A 580 -26.76 -20.14 -21.42
N VAL A 581 -25.80 -20.41 -20.54
CA VAL A 581 -25.36 -19.53 -19.47
C VAL A 581 -23.88 -19.27 -19.67
N LEU A 582 -23.49 -18.00 -19.75
CA LEU A 582 -22.09 -17.59 -19.85
C LEU A 582 -21.68 -16.91 -18.55
N ILE A 583 -20.83 -17.56 -17.77
CA ILE A 583 -20.34 -17.04 -16.50
C ILE A 583 -19.03 -16.31 -16.75
N ILE A 584 -18.91 -15.12 -16.19
CA ILE A 584 -17.76 -14.24 -16.39
C ILE A 584 -16.92 -14.27 -15.12
N PHE A 585 -15.67 -14.70 -15.27
CA PHE A 585 -14.66 -14.64 -14.23
C PHE A 585 -13.62 -13.57 -14.56
N GLN A 586 -13.18 -12.86 -13.53
CA GLN A 586 -11.96 -12.06 -13.53
C GLN A 586 -10.82 -12.89 -12.96
N THR A 587 -9.60 -12.70 -13.45
CA THR A 587 -8.42 -13.41 -12.95
C THR A 587 -7.92 -12.74 -11.66
N SER A 588 -7.82 -13.51 -10.57
CA SER A 588 -7.18 -13.07 -9.32
C SER A 588 -5.73 -13.56 -9.33
N GLU A 589 -4.86 -12.79 -9.98
CA GLU A 589 -3.42 -13.07 -10.15
C GLU A 589 -3.05 -14.57 -10.19
N ILE A 590 -3.21 -15.21 -11.35
CA ILE A 590 -2.86 -16.62 -11.53
C ILE A 590 -1.38 -16.82 -11.16
N SER A 591 -1.12 -17.54 -10.05
CA SER A 591 0.23 -17.82 -9.56
C SER A 591 1.02 -18.64 -10.59
N LEU A 592 2.35 -18.44 -10.63
CA LEU A 592 3.29 -19.21 -11.45
C LEU A 592 3.27 -20.73 -11.15
N ASP A 593 2.72 -21.13 -10.00
CA ASP A 593 2.52 -22.53 -9.61
C ASP A 593 1.19 -23.14 -10.09
N THR A 594 0.26 -22.33 -10.61
CA THR A 594 -1.05 -22.80 -11.05
C THR A 594 -0.90 -23.65 -12.32
N ARG A 595 -1.16 -24.95 -12.23
CA ARG A 595 -1.10 -25.87 -13.38
C ARG A 595 -2.42 -25.95 -14.14
N GLU A 596 -3.52 -26.00 -13.40
CA GLU A 596 -4.86 -26.10 -13.97
C GLU A 596 -5.87 -25.31 -13.13
N ILE A 597 -6.89 -24.79 -13.81
CA ILE A 597 -8.04 -24.14 -13.22
C ILE A 597 -9.21 -25.10 -13.36
N GLN A 598 -9.72 -25.62 -12.25
CA GLN A 598 -10.76 -26.64 -12.23
C GLN A 598 -12.03 -26.11 -11.55
N SER A 599 -13.17 -26.25 -12.23
CA SER A 599 -14.50 -25.94 -11.68
C SER A 599 -15.40 -27.17 -11.68
N LEU A 600 -16.18 -27.34 -10.61
CA LEU A 600 -17.14 -28.41 -10.42
C LEU A 600 -18.56 -27.83 -10.50
N LEU A 601 -19.38 -28.38 -11.41
CA LEU A 601 -20.75 -27.96 -11.63
C LEU A 601 -21.71 -29.06 -11.19
N GLN A 602 -22.80 -28.70 -10.51
CA GLN A 602 -23.81 -29.63 -10.05
C GLN A 602 -25.23 -29.07 -10.23
N LEU A 603 -26.11 -29.84 -10.87
CA LEU A 603 -27.52 -29.52 -11.00
C LEU A 603 -28.35 -30.16 -9.88
N SER A 604 -29.42 -29.50 -9.46
CA SER A 604 -30.40 -30.03 -8.50
C SER A 604 -31.83 -29.59 -8.85
N THR A 605 -32.82 -30.40 -8.50
CA THR A 605 -34.24 -30.13 -8.71
C THR A 605 -35.08 -30.89 -7.67
N PHE A 606 -36.32 -30.44 -7.45
CA PHE A 606 -37.31 -31.14 -6.63
C PHE A 606 -38.15 -32.15 -7.42
N SER A 607 -38.10 -32.12 -8.75
CA SER A 607 -38.71 -33.14 -9.60
C SER A 607 -37.96 -34.48 -9.48
N GLU A 608 -38.62 -35.61 -9.76
CA GLU A 608 -38.00 -36.93 -9.65
C GLU A 608 -36.93 -37.13 -10.73
N GLN A 609 -35.66 -37.10 -10.30
CA GLN A 609 -34.50 -37.41 -11.14
C GLN A 609 -33.32 -37.86 -10.26
N SER A 610 -32.72 -39.01 -10.57
CA SER A 610 -31.68 -39.64 -9.73
C SER A 610 -30.26 -39.58 -10.31
N ASP A 611 -30.08 -39.07 -11.53
CA ASP A 611 -28.83 -39.15 -12.29
C ASP A 611 -28.12 -37.80 -12.45
N LEU A 612 -28.31 -36.90 -11.48
CA LEU A 612 -27.66 -35.59 -11.43
C LEU A 612 -26.26 -35.70 -10.79
N PHE A 613 -25.28 -36.14 -11.58
CA PHE A 613 -23.88 -36.21 -11.15
C PHE A 613 -23.12 -34.90 -11.40
N PRO A 614 -22.12 -34.56 -10.57
CA PRO A 614 -21.27 -33.41 -10.80
C PRO A 614 -20.46 -33.52 -12.11
N VAL A 615 -20.30 -32.41 -12.83
CA VAL A 615 -19.45 -32.29 -14.03
C VAL A 615 -18.25 -31.41 -13.70
N SER A 616 -17.04 -31.94 -13.88
CA SER A 616 -15.79 -31.20 -13.69
C SER A 616 -15.23 -30.70 -15.02
N VAL A 617 -14.84 -29.43 -15.08
CA VAL A 617 -14.15 -28.83 -16.23
C VAL A 617 -12.81 -28.28 -15.78
N SER A 618 -11.75 -28.63 -16.50
CA SER A 618 -10.38 -28.18 -16.22
C SER A 618 -9.79 -27.41 -17.41
N LEU A 619 -9.08 -26.33 -17.11
CA LEU A 619 -8.33 -25.51 -18.05
C LEU A 619 -6.85 -25.52 -17.66
N LEU A 620 -5.98 -26.07 -18.52
CA LEU A 620 -4.54 -26.10 -18.30
C LEU A 620 -3.94 -24.72 -18.55
N VAL A 621 -3.01 -24.28 -17.70
CA VAL A 621 -2.40 -22.95 -17.82
C VAL A 621 -0.94 -23.07 -18.27
N GLN A 622 -0.56 -22.30 -19.28
CA GLN A 622 0.83 -22.08 -19.70
C GLN A 622 1.18 -20.60 -19.57
N TYR A 623 2.30 -20.30 -18.91
CA TYR A 623 2.73 -18.94 -18.61
C TYR A 623 3.84 -18.49 -19.57
N SER A 624 3.70 -17.30 -20.15
CA SER A 624 4.76 -16.67 -20.96
C SER A 624 5.37 -15.48 -20.22
N LEU A 625 6.67 -15.54 -19.92
CA LEU A 625 7.39 -14.47 -19.23
C LEU A 625 7.70 -13.30 -20.16
N GLN A 626 7.33 -12.09 -19.73
CA GLN A 626 7.73 -10.86 -20.40
C GLN A 626 9.03 -10.32 -19.78
N THR A 627 10.09 -10.32 -20.57
CA THR A 627 11.42 -9.86 -20.15
C THR A 627 11.94 -8.76 -21.07
N SER A 628 12.94 -8.01 -20.63
CA SER A 628 13.67 -7.07 -21.48
C SER A 628 15.17 -7.10 -21.17
N LEU A 629 15.99 -7.05 -22.23
CA LEU A 629 17.44 -6.95 -22.18
C LEU A 629 17.90 -5.67 -22.89
N ILE A 630 18.49 -4.73 -22.14
CA ILE A 630 18.84 -3.39 -22.62
C ILE A 630 20.32 -3.08 -22.32
N LEU A 631 21.03 -2.46 -23.27
CA LEU A 631 22.42 -2.02 -23.12
C LEU A 631 22.50 -0.52 -22.76
N ILE A 632 23.12 -0.15 -21.63
CA ILE A 632 23.11 1.23 -21.08
C ILE A 632 24.50 1.66 -20.52
N PRO A 633 24.99 2.86 -20.88
CA PRO A 633 24.91 3.43 -22.23
C PRO A 633 25.64 2.53 -23.24
N PRO A 634 25.39 2.64 -24.56
CA PRO A 634 26.18 1.91 -25.54
C PRO A 634 27.68 2.24 -25.37
N PRO A 635 28.58 1.26 -25.58
CA PRO A 635 30.00 1.48 -25.39
C PRO A 635 30.48 2.67 -26.24
N GLY A 636 31.21 3.59 -25.59
CA GLY A 636 31.71 4.81 -26.23
C GLY A 636 32.77 4.55 -27.30
N ARG A 637 33.28 5.63 -27.92
CA ARG A 637 34.42 5.51 -28.84
C ARG A 637 35.67 5.13 -28.06
N VAL A 638 36.38 4.13 -28.55
CA VAL A 638 37.62 3.64 -27.94
C VAL A 638 38.77 3.99 -28.86
N SER A 639 39.85 4.55 -28.30
CA SER A 639 41.08 4.78 -29.05
C SER A 639 42.13 3.73 -28.71
N PHE A 640 43.01 3.39 -29.66
CA PHE A 640 44.21 2.60 -29.39
C PHE A 640 45.47 3.42 -29.70
N SER A 641 46.46 3.31 -28.82
CA SER A 641 47.77 3.95 -28.90
C SER A 641 48.75 3.29 -27.92
N GLY A 642 50.04 3.64 -28.01
CA GLY A 642 51.09 3.12 -27.14
C GLY A 642 52.19 2.37 -27.89
N HIS A 643 52.92 1.52 -27.17
CA HIS A 643 53.98 0.66 -27.71
C HIS A 643 53.57 -0.80 -27.60
N VAL A 644 54.12 -1.65 -28.48
CA VAL A 644 53.85 -3.09 -28.46
C VAL A 644 54.47 -3.69 -27.20
N ILE A 645 53.61 -4.28 -26.36
CA ILE A 645 53.99 -5.07 -25.18
C ILE A 645 53.59 -6.52 -25.47
N GLY A 646 54.53 -7.44 -25.25
CA GLY A 646 54.30 -8.88 -25.40
C GLY A 646 53.53 -9.45 -24.21
N GLU A 647 52.80 -10.56 -24.41
CA GLU A 647 51.95 -11.19 -23.40
C GLU A 647 52.69 -11.49 -22.08
N SER A 648 53.92 -12.01 -22.15
CA SER A 648 54.72 -12.36 -20.97
C SER A 648 55.23 -11.16 -20.16
N ASP A 649 55.22 -9.96 -20.76
CA ASP A 649 55.70 -8.73 -20.12
C ASP A 649 54.56 -7.93 -19.46
N MET A 650 53.31 -8.34 -19.64
CA MET A 650 52.14 -7.70 -19.03
C MET A 650 52.05 -8.02 -17.54
N LYS A 651 51.89 -6.98 -16.70
CA LYS A 651 51.79 -7.14 -15.23
C LYS A 651 50.50 -6.55 -14.68
N GLU A 652 50.06 -5.44 -15.25
CA GLU A 652 48.84 -4.75 -14.87
C GLU A 652 47.83 -4.81 -16.01
N THR A 653 46.54 -4.74 -15.69
CA THR A 653 45.51 -4.67 -16.75
C THR A 653 45.70 -3.43 -17.63
N GLU A 654 46.31 -2.35 -17.13
CA GLU A 654 46.62 -1.15 -17.91
C GLU A 654 47.61 -1.40 -19.06
N ASP A 655 48.48 -2.40 -18.94
CA ASP A 655 49.45 -2.79 -19.96
C ASP A 655 48.78 -3.42 -21.19
N VAL A 656 47.58 -3.98 -21.03
CA VAL A 656 46.81 -4.61 -22.13
C VAL A 656 46.32 -3.58 -23.13
N GLY A 657 45.83 -2.44 -22.64
CA GLY A 657 45.28 -1.36 -23.45
C GLY A 657 44.00 -0.74 -22.92
N SER A 658 43.23 -0.15 -23.84
CA SER A 658 42.12 0.76 -23.53
C SER A 658 40.95 0.07 -22.84
N LEU A 659 40.37 0.74 -21.84
CA LEU A 659 39.25 0.21 -21.04
C LEU A 659 37.95 0.16 -21.84
N LEU A 660 37.28 -0.99 -21.81
CA LEU A 660 35.95 -1.22 -22.32
C LEU A 660 35.00 -1.46 -21.14
N LEU A 661 34.02 -0.58 -20.96
CA LEU A 661 33.06 -0.66 -19.86
C LEU A 661 31.65 -0.44 -20.40
N PHE A 662 30.76 -1.40 -20.18
CA PHE A 662 29.35 -1.31 -20.53
C PHE A 662 28.49 -2.04 -19.51
N THR A 663 27.20 -1.67 -19.43
CA THR A 663 26.25 -2.32 -18.51
C THR A 663 25.06 -2.87 -19.29
N LEU A 664 24.69 -4.13 -19.01
CA LEU A 664 23.46 -4.75 -19.47
C LEU A 664 22.43 -4.71 -18.34
N GLN A 665 21.24 -4.18 -18.63
CA GLN A 665 20.11 -4.20 -17.72
C GLN A 665 19.12 -5.26 -18.18
N VAL A 666 18.81 -6.19 -17.27
CA VAL A 666 17.77 -7.21 -17.44
C VAL A 666 16.59 -6.81 -16.56
N HIS A 667 15.38 -6.85 -17.11
CA HIS A 667 14.15 -6.59 -16.38
C HIS A 667 13.10 -7.66 -16.67
N VAL A 668 12.35 -8.03 -15.64
CA VAL A 668 11.22 -8.97 -15.73
C VAL A 668 9.97 -8.24 -15.27
N SER A 669 8.94 -8.27 -16.11
CA SER A 669 7.63 -7.72 -15.79
C SER A 669 6.84 -8.71 -14.92
N GLY A 670 6.35 -8.27 -13.77
CA GLY A 670 5.52 -9.07 -12.86
C GLY A 670 6.24 -9.49 -11.58
N LYS A 671 5.87 -10.67 -11.04
CA LYS A 671 6.44 -11.23 -9.82
C LYS A 671 7.79 -11.92 -10.09
N PRO A 672 8.73 -11.91 -9.13
CA PRO A 672 10.01 -12.61 -9.25
C PRO A 672 9.81 -14.12 -9.42
N LEU A 673 10.72 -14.77 -10.15
CA LEU A 673 10.69 -16.21 -10.47
C LEU A 673 10.88 -17.13 -9.25
N GLY A 674 11.44 -16.60 -8.15
CA GLY A 674 11.69 -17.37 -6.92
C GLY A 674 12.51 -18.63 -7.17
N HIS A 675 12.00 -19.78 -6.71
CA HIS A 675 12.64 -21.10 -6.87
C HIS A 675 12.27 -21.83 -8.19
N LEU A 676 11.40 -21.25 -9.02
CA LEU A 676 10.83 -21.93 -10.20
C LEU A 676 11.80 -21.95 -11.39
N GLY A 677 12.83 -21.13 -11.36
CA GLY A 677 13.86 -21.05 -12.39
C GLY A 677 14.70 -19.79 -12.20
N HIS A 678 15.69 -19.62 -13.07
CA HIS A 678 16.48 -18.39 -13.13
C HIS A 678 16.70 -18.01 -14.59
N LEU A 679 16.93 -16.71 -14.79
CA LEU A 679 17.39 -16.20 -16.08
C LEU A 679 18.90 -16.34 -16.16
N GLN A 680 19.43 -16.48 -17.38
CA GLN A 680 20.86 -16.51 -17.62
C GLN A 680 21.19 -15.68 -18.86
N VAL A 681 22.29 -14.93 -18.80
CA VAL A 681 22.82 -14.16 -19.93
C VAL A 681 23.98 -14.94 -20.54
N GLU A 682 23.82 -15.36 -21.77
CA GLU A 682 24.84 -16.01 -22.58
C GLU A 682 25.55 -14.97 -23.44
N PHE A 683 26.88 -14.98 -23.42
CA PHE A 683 27.72 -14.07 -24.17
C PHE A 683 28.42 -14.81 -25.29
N ASP A 684 28.34 -14.29 -26.51
CA ASP A 684 29.25 -14.64 -27.60
C ASP A 684 30.35 -13.57 -27.66
N TRP A 685 31.50 -13.87 -27.07
CA TRP A 685 32.54 -12.88 -26.77
C TRP A 685 33.77 -13.02 -27.68
N PRO A 686 34.12 -12.00 -28.50
CA PRO A 686 35.30 -12.02 -29.36
C PRO A 686 36.61 -11.94 -28.57
N THR A 687 37.23 -13.09 -28.28
CA THR A 687 38.47 -13.19 -27.49
C THR A 687 39.71 -12.95 -28.33
N GLU A 688 39.78 -13.53 -29.52
CA GLU A 688 40.96 -13.52 -30.39
C GLU A 688 40.60 -13.10 -31.82
N VAL A 689 41.57 -12.58 -32.55
CA VAL A 689 41.50 -12.43 -34.01
C VAL A 689 41.86 -13.75 -34.70
N SER A 690 41.44 -13.95 -35.95
CA SER A 690 41.63 -15.21 -36.67
C SER A 690 43.09 -15.70 -36.82
N ASN A 691 44.08 -14.88 -36.49
CA ASN A 691 45.50 -15.25 -36.49
C ASN A 691 46.01 -15.73 -35.11
N GLY A 692 45.13 -15.87 -34.11
CA GLY A 692 45.46 -16.34 -32.76
C GLY A 692 46.03 -15.28 -31.82
N LYS A 693 45.99 -13.99 -32.18
CA LYS A 693 46.33 -12.90 -31.26
C LYS A 693 45.10 -12.45 -30.46
N TRP A 694 45.32 -12.00 -29.22
CA TRP A 694 44.27 -11.43 -28.36
C TRP A 694 43.58 -10.23 -29.00
N LEU A 695 42.26 -10.15 -28.83
CA LEU A 695 41.39 -9.07 -29.29
C LEU A 695 40.76 -8.32 -28.10
N LEU A 696 39.84 -8.96 -27.36
CA LEU A 696 39.21 -8.40 -26.18
C LEU A 696 39.54 -9.22 -24.93
N TYR A 697 40.15 -8.58 -23.95
CA TYR A 697 40.55 -9.19 -22.70
C TYR A 697 39.51 -8.92 -21.61
N LEU A 698 38.79 -9.95 -21.17
CA LEU A 698 37.77 -9.84 -20.13
C LEU A 698 38.41 -9.77 -18.74
N THR A 699 38.09 -8.74 -17.96
CA THR A 699 38.72 -8.52 -16.63
C THR A 699 37.79 -8.81 -15.47
N GLU A 700 36.52 -8.42 -15.56
CA GLU A 700 35.58 -8.53 -14.44
C GLU A 700 34.13 -8.41 -14.94
N ILE A 701 33.21 -9.20 -14.39
CA ILE A 701 31.76 -9.04 -14.54
C ILE A 701 31.14 -8.87 -13.16
N LYS A 702 30.63 -7.67 -12.87
CA LYS A 702 29.93 -7.35 -11.62
C LYS A 702 28.42 -7.41 -11.83
N MET A 703 27.71 -8.00 -10.89
CA MET A 703 26.25 -8.09 -10.92
C MET A 703 25.67 -7.34 -9.72
N ASN A 704 24.64 -6.55 -9.96
CA ASN A 704 23.90 -5.83 -8.92
C ASN A 704 22.40 -6.15 -9.02
N GLY A 705 21.79 -6.57 -7.91
CA GLY A 705 20.40 -7.04 -7.85
C GLY A 705 20.21 -8.55 -7.99
N SER A 706 21.30 -9.34 -8.02
CA SER A 706 21.30 -10.81 -7.93
C SER A 706 21.99 -11.24 -6.63
N SER A 707 21.76 -12.48 -6.18
CA SER A 707 22.42 -13.01 -4.98
C SER A 707 23.94 -13.07 -5.09
N GLU A 708 24.46 -13.32 -6.30
CA GLU A 708 25.90 -13.27 -6.57
C GLU A 708 26.29 -11.86 -7.02
N THR A 709 27.37 -11.33 -6.43
CA THR A 709 27.87 -9.98 -6.77
C THR A 709 28.81 -9.98 -7.97
N ARG A 710 29.29 -11.16 -8.39
CA ARG A 710 30.25 -11.36 -9.49
C ARG A 710 29.88 -12.63 -10.25
N CYS A 711 29.93 -12.56 -11.58
CA CYS A 711 29.78 -13.75 -12.42
C CYS A 711 31.16 -14.32 -12.71
N VAL A 712 31.36 -15.61 -12.44
CA VAL A 712 32.58 -16.37 -12.81
C VAL A 712 32.16 -17.57 -13.64
N PRO A 713 32.22 -17.49 -14.98
CA PRO A 713 31.87 -18.61 -15.83
C PRO A 713 32.93 -19.71 -15.76
N PRO A 714 32.56 -20.98 -16.00
CA PRO A 714 33.52 -22.07 -16.09
C PRO A 714 34.47 -21.86 -17.27
N GLY A 715 35.76 -22.18 -17.10
CA GLY A 715 36.78 -22.09 -18.16
C GLY A 715 37.81 -20.96 -18.00
N ASP A 716 37.90 -20.32 -16.82
CA ASP A 716 38.91 -19.30 -16.48
C ASP A 716 39.03 -18.13 -17.49
N ILE A 717 37.94 -17.80 -18.19
CA ILE A 717 37.90 -16.73 -19.20
C ILE A 717 38.06 -15.32 -18.62
N ILE A 718 37.81 -15.14 -17.31
CA ILE A 718 37.98 -13.86 -16.63
C ILE A 718 39.41 -13.73 -16.13
N ASN A 719 40.13 -12.73 -16.66
CA ASN A 719 41.50 -12.42 -16.28
C ASN A 719 42.44 -13.66 -16.31
N PRO A 720 42.51 -14.44 -17.41
CA PRO A 720 43.26 -15.70 -17.48
C PRO A 720 44.77 -15.54 -17.19
N LEU A 721 45.32 -14.35 -17.43
CA LEU A 721 46.73 -14.01 -17.17
C LEU A 721 46.98 -13.51 -15.73
N ASN A 722 45.95 -13.48 -14.87
CA ASN A 722 46.04 -13.02 -13.48
C ASN A 722 46.67 -11.63 -13.30
N LEU A 723 46.32 -10.68 -14.18
CA LEU A 723 46.87 -9.32 -14.15
C LEU A 723 46.28 -8.49 -12.98
N LEU A 724 47.07 -7.53 -12.47
CA LEU A 724 46.63 -6.64 -11.37
C LEU A 724 45.59 -5.60 -11.86
N VAL A 725 44.47 -5.48 -11.13
CA VAL A 725 43.36 -4.55 -11.43
C VAL A 725 43.40 -3.34 -10.51
N LYS A 726 43.70 -2.14 -11.04
CA LYS A 726 43.57 -0.87 -10.29
C LYS A 726 42.15 -0.28 -10.43
N HIS A 727 41.61 0.25 -9.33
CA HIS A 727 40.33 0.97 -9.27
C HIS A 727 40.61 2.46 -9.04
N GLY A 728 40.70 3.25 -10.11
CA GLY A 728 40.93 4.70 -10.03
C GLY A 728 39.88 5.49 -10.82
N LEU A 729 39.20 6.42 -10.15
CA LEU A 729 38.44 7.51 -10.76
C LEU A 729 39.41 8.65 -11.11
N HIS A 730 39.64 8.90 -12.39
CA HIS A 730 40.14 10.21 -12.85
C HIS A 730 39.73 10.43 -14.32
N ILE A 731 38.66 11.21 -14.52
CA ILE A 731 38.36 11.80 -15.83
C ILE A 731 38.70 13.29 -15.71
N ASN A 732 39.92 13.66 -16.09
CA ASN A 732 40.24 15.04 -16.46
C ASN A 732 40.12 15.13 -17.98
N MET A 733 39.01 15.68 -18.45
CA MET A 733 38.77 15.92 -19.86
C MET A 733 39.30 17.31 -20.23
N THR A 734 40.58 17.39 -20.60
CA THR A 734 41.10 18.57 -21.32
C THR A 734 40.90 18.34 -22.82
N HIS A 735 39.83 18.90 -23.37
CA HIS A 735 39.65 19.03 -24.81
C HIS A 735 40.73 19.95 -25.39
N LEU A 736 41.67 19.37 -26.15
CA LEU A 736 42.49 20.12 -27.10
C LEU A 736 41.89 19.93 -28.49
N VAL A 737 41.43 21.03 -29.06
CA VAL A 737 40.99 21.12 -30.45
C VAL A 737 42.22 21.05 -31.36
N SER A 738 42.30 20.03 -32.20
CA SER A 738 43.31 19.95 -33.27
C SER A 738 42.68 20.09 -34.65
N LEU A 739 43.29 20.95 -35.48
CA LEU A 739 42.94 21.18 -36.88
C LEU A 739 43.18 19.93 -37.76
N PRO A 740 42.41 19.72 -38.85
CA PRO A 740 42.56 18.54 -39.68
C PRO A 740 43.75 18.69 -40.63
N VAL A 741 44.67 17.72 -40.61
CA VAL A 741 45.65 17.51 -41.68
C VAL A 741 45.15 16.37 -42.57
N LEU A 742 45.30 16.59 -43.88
CA LEU A 742 44.78 15.76 -44.96
C LEU A 742 45.76 14.64 -45.32
N HIS A 743 45.20 13.44 -45.57
CA HIS A 743 45.77 12.22 -46.18
C HIS A 743 46.50 11.24 -45.24
N GLN A 744 46.37 9.90 -45.34
CA GLN A 744 46.05 9.04 -46.49
C GLN A 744 45.64 7.61 -46.00
N LYS A 745 44.69 6.97 -46.71
CA LYS A 745 44.14 5.59 -46.58
C LYS A 745 43.41 5.23 -45.28
N LYS A 746 42.21 4.67 -45.43
CA LYS A 746 41.24 4.48 -44.35
C LYS A 746 40.43 3.19 -44.54
N THR A 747 41.09 2.04 -44.47
CA THR A 747 40.43 0.73 -44.46
C THR A 747 39.59 0.61 -43.18
N SER A 748 38.38 0.08 -43.30
CA SER A 748 37.49 -0.19 -42.16
C SER A 748 37.35 -1.68 -41.99
N TYR A 749 37.66 -2.19 -40.80
CA TYR A 749 37.59 -3.60 -40.48
C TYR A 749 36.36 -3.86 -39.61
N VAL A 750 35.70 -5.00 -39.85
CA VAL A 750 34.62 -5.51 -39.01
C VAL A 750 35.07 -6.88 -38.53
N LEU A 751 35.12 -7.05 -37.21
CA LEU A 751 35.50 -8.28 -36.54
C LEU A 751 34.30 -8.78 -35.73
N ASP A 752 33.77 -9.92 -36.11
CA ASP A 752 32.68 -10.59 -35.42
C ASP A 752 32.91 -12.11 -35.37
N CYS A 753 32.11 -12.81 -34.58
CA CYS A 753 32.24 -14.26 -34.36
C CYS A 753 32.02 -15.11 -35.62
N GLY A 754 31.47 -14.54 -36.69
CA GLY A 754 31.36 -15.20 -37.99
C GLY A 754 32.53 -14.87 -38.91
N HIS A 755 33.08 -13.66 -38.80
CA HIS A 755 34.04 -13.07 -39.73
C HIS A 755 35.13 -12.29 -38.97
N GLY A 756 36.35 -12.85 -38.94
CA GLY A 756 37.57 -12.15 -38.51
C GLY A 756 37.91 -12.22 -37.02
N ALA A 757 37.02 -12.74 -36.16
CA ALA A 757 37.32 -13.02 -34.75
C ALA A 757 36.90 -14.44 -34.35
N THR A 758 37.68 -15.03 -33.45
CA THR A 758 37.35 -16.26 -32.72
C THR A 758 36.62 -15.85 -31.45
N CYS A 759 35.45 -16.44 -31.19
CA CYS A 759 34.65 -16.13 -30.01
C CYS A 759 34.53 -17.31 -29.07
N GLU A 760 34.51 -17.01 -27.77
CA GLU A 760 34.17 -17.96 -26.73
C GLU A 760 32.76 -17.68 -26.21
N THR A 761 32.03 -18.75 -25.91
CA THR A 761 30.67 -18.66 -25.37
C THR A 761 30.67 -18.99 -23.89
N PHE A 762 30.06 -18.12 -23.09
CA PHE A 762 29.95 -18.33 -21.65
C PHE A 762 28.66 -17.76 -21.08
N VAL A 763 28.24 -18.29 -19.94
CA VAL A 763 26.94 -18.01 -19.34
C VAL A 763 27.09 -17.41 -17.94
N CYS A 764 26.35 -16.34 -17.68
CA CYS A 764 26.19 -15.75 -16.35
C CYS A 764 24.78 -16.01 -15.82
N PRO A 765 24.62 -16.85 -14.78
CA PRO A 765 23.33 -17.12 -14.17
C PRO A 765 22.88 -15.94 -13.29
N LEU A 766 21.60 -15.55 -13.40
CA LEU A 766 20.98 -14.48 -12.61
C LEU A 766 20.10 -15.10 -11.52
N THR A 767 20.74 -15.57 -10.45
CA THR A 767 20.07 -16.26 -9.35
C THR A 767 19.41 -15.27 -8.38
N ASN A 768 18.21 -15.62 -7.91
CA ASN A 768 17.45 -14.89 -6.90
C ASN A 768 17.34 -13.38 -7.17
N MET A 769 16.97 -13.03 -8.41
CA MET A 769 16.67 -11.66 -8.79
C MET A 769 15.26 -11.28 -8.33
N ASN A 770 15.08 -10.03 -7.87
CA ASN A 770 13.76 -9.43 -7.69
C ASN A 770 13.12 -9.16 -9.07
N ASN A 771 13.17 -7.93 -9.60
CA ASN A 771 12.57 -7.61 -10.90
C ASN A 771 13.58 -7.05 -11.92
N SER A 772 14.79 -6.69 -11.48
CA SER A 772 15.82 -6.18 -12.38
C SER A 772 17.22 -6.45 -11.85
N VAL A 773 18.13 -6.80 -12.76
CA VAL A 773 19.57 -6.97 -12.50
C VAL A 773 20.36 -6.15 -13.51
N THR A 774 21.45 -5.56 -13.04
CA THR A 774 22.44 -4.93 -13.91
C THR A 774 23.76 -5.72 -13.88
N LEU A 775 24.27 -6.03 -15.08
CA LEU A 775 25.57 -6.67 -15.28
C LEU A 775 26.54 -5.63 -15.84
N THR A 776 27.51 -5.22 -15.04
CA THR A 776 28.59 -4.33 -15.47
C THR A 776 29.79 -5.17 -15.92
N VAL A 777 30.05 -5.15 -17.22
CA VAL A 777 31.13 -5.91 -17.85
C VAL A 777 32.32 -4.98 -18.07
N ARG A 778 33.48 -5.37 -17.53
CA ARG A 778 34.75 -4.66 -17.65
C ARG A 778 35.72 -5.52 -18.46
N ALA A 779 36.17 -4.98 -19.59
CA ALA A 779 37.13 -5.61 -20.48
C ALA A 779 38.17 -4.60 -20.95
N ARG A 780 39.18 -5.05 -21.69
CA ARG A 780 40.19 -4.20 -22.32
C ARG A 780 40.44 -4.61 -23.75
N LEU A 781 40.72 -3.60 -24.57
CA LEU A 781 41.19 -3.80 -25.93
C LEU A 781 42.68 -4.14 -25.92
N TRP A 782 43.09 -5.17 -26.66
CA TRP A 782 44.50 -5.51 -26.80
C TRP A 782 45.18 -4.56 -27.79
N ASN A 783 45.84 -3.51 -27.28
CA ASN A 783 46.40 -2.46 -28.13
C ASN A 783 47.53 -2.96 -29.03
N SER A 784 48.36 -3.91 -28.58
CA SER A 784 49.47 -4.48 -29.37
C SER A 784 48.97 -5.08 -30.69
N THR A 785 47.86 -5.82 -30.67
CA THR A 785 47.25 -6.44 -31.86
C THR A 785 46.73 -5.36 -32.82
N MET A 786 46.11 -4.31 -32.29
CA MET A 786 45.61 -3.18 -33.09
C MET A 786 46.74 -2.41 -33.77
N ILE A 787 47.88 -2.24 -33.09
CA ILE A 787 49.06 -1.53 -33.62
C ILE A 787 49.82 -2.39 -34.63
N GLU A 788 49.91 -3.70 -34.45
CA GLU A 788 50.66 -4.58 -35.36
C GLU A 788 49.86 -4.91 -36.63
N ASP A 789 48.62 -5.37 -36.46
CA ASP A 789 47.85 -6.01 -37.54
C ASP A 789 46.84 -5.05 -38.19
N TYR A 790 46.51 -3.93 -37.53
CA TYR A 790 45.51 -2.96 -37.99
C TYR A 790 46.03 -1.52 -38.00
N ASN A 791 47.35 -1.32 -38.20
CA ASN A 791 47.97 0.02 -38.23
C ASN A 791 47.45 0.96 -39.33
N ASP A 792 46.90 0.43 -40.42
CA ASP A 792 46.33 1.18 -41.53
C ASP A 792 44.83 1.46 -41.36
N ALA A 793 44.23 0.93 -40.30
CA ALA A 793 42.80 1.00 -40.07
C ALA A 793 42.35 2.40 -39.66
N HIS A 794 41.31 2.91 -40.33
CA HIS A 794 40.61 4.12 -39.90
C HIS A 794 39.63 3.85 -38.77
N ARG A 795 39.00 2.68 -38.82
CA ARG A 795 37.99 2.24 -37.88
C ARG A 795 38.00 0.71 -37.84
N VAL A 796 38.10 0.15 -36.64
CA VAL A 796 37.87 -1.27 -36.39
C VAL A 796 36.55 -1.38 -35.61
N LEU A 797 35.60 -2.14 -36.13
CA LEU A 797 34.32 -2.41 -35.48
C LEU A 797 34.32 -3.84 -34.94
N VAL A 798 34.32 -4.00 -33.62
CA VAL A 798 34.24 -5.32 -32.99
C VAL A 798 32.80 -5.55 -32.51
N ARG A 799 32.23 -6.72 -32.81
CA ARG A 799 30.84 -7.07 -32.48
C ARG A 799 30.77 -8.35 -31.65
N GLY A 800 30.10 -8.27 -30.51
CA GLY A 800 29.70 -9.42 -29.70
C GLY A 800 28.18 -9.46 -29.51
N TRP A 801 27.69 -10.55 -28.94
CA TRP A 801 26.26 -10.74 -28.64
C TRP A 801 26.06 -11.10 -27.17
N ALA A 802 24.91 -10.67 -26.63
CA ALA A 802 24.41 -11.14 -25.35
C ALA A 802 22.97 -11.59 -25.50
N THR A 803 22.67 -12.83 -25.11
CA THR A 803 21.36 -13.48 -25.25
C THR A 803 20.81 -13.87 -23.88
N LEU A 804 19.61 -13.38 -23.57
CA LEU A 804 18.87 -13.74 -22.36
C LEU A 804 18.08 -15.04 -22.60
N LYS A 805 18.34 -16.04 -21.77
CA LYS A 805 17.64 -17.34 -21.80
C LYS A 805 17.03 -17.65 -20.43
N LEU A 806 15.95 -18.44 -20.45
CA LEU A 806 15.30 -18.97 -19.25
C LEU A 806 15.78 -20.40 -19.00
N GLN A 807 16.21 -20.67 -17.76
CA GLN A 807 16.50 -22.01 -17.28
C GLN A 807 15.49 -22.39 -16.20
N THR A 808 14.61 -23.35 -16.50
CA THR A 808 13.56 -23.81 -15.59
C THR A 808 13.35 -25.31 -15.68
N SER A 809 12.95 -25.92 -14.56
CA SER A 809 12.49 -27.32 -14.50
C SER A 809 10.98 -27.46 -14.74
N LYS A 810 10.25 -26.35 -14.88
CA LYS A 810 8.79 -26.32 -15.05
C LYS A 810 8.43 -26.18 -16.53
N PRO A 811 7.77 -27.18 -17.15
CA PRO A 811 7.42 -27.14 -18.57
C PRO A 811 6.25 -26.18 -18.89
N THR A 812 5.55 -25.67 -17.87
CA THR A 812 4.46 -24.70 -18.01
C THR A 812 4.96 -23.27 -18.18
N LEU A 813 6.26 -23.01 -18.00
CA LEU A 813 6.87 -21.69 -18.00
C LEU A 813 7.76 -21.53 -19.23
N ASN A 814 7.38 -20.62 -20.13
CA ASN A 814 8.08 -20.37 -21.38
C ASN A 814 8.55 -18.91 -21.47
N MET A 815 9.65 -18.68 -22.19
CA MET A 815 10.17 -17.35 -22.52
C MET A 815 10.80 -17.39 -23.91
N GLU A 816 10.49 -16.39 -24.73
CA GLU A 816 11.20 -16.19 -25.99
C GLU A 816 12.61 -15.62 -25.73
N PRO A 817 13.67 -16.19 -26.32
CA PRO A 817 15.03 -15.71 -26.10
C PRO A 817 15.23 -14.32 -26.72
N GLN A 818 15.81 -13.40 -25.96
CA GLN A 818 16.08 -12.04 -26.41
C GLN A 818 17.58 -11.82 -26.59
N SER A 819 17.99 -11.27 -27.74
CA SER A 819 19.41 -11.03 -28.03
C SER A 819 19.66 -9.54 -28.25
N THR A 820 20.74 -9.03 -27.66
CA THR A 820 21.23 -7.67 -27.87
C THR A 820 22.66 -7.69 -28.41
N LYS A 821 23.00 -6.70 -29.22
CA LYS A 821 24.30 -6.60 -29.89
C LYS A 821 25.21 -5.62 -29.16
N ILE A 822 26.45 -6.03 -28.93
CA ILE A 822 27.49 -5.22 -28.31
C ILE A 822 28.44 -4.77 -29.41
N GLU A 823 28.55 -3.45 -29.65
CA GLU A 823 29.40 -2.89 -30.71
C GLU A 823 30.46 -1.94 -30.15
N PHE A 824 31.74 -2.27 -30.35
CA PHE A 824 32.86 -1.40 -29.99
C PHE A 824 33.42 -0.71 -31.24
N HIS A 825 33.36 0.62 -31.24
CA HIS A 825 33.93 1.44 -32.32
C HIS A 825 35.33 1.91 -31.92
N ILE A 826 36.34 1.31 -32.54
CA ILE A 826 37.76 1.51 -32.23
C ILE A 826 38.42 2.38 -33.29
N TYR A 827 39.19 3.38 -32.85
CA TYR A 827 39.87 4.35 -33.71
C TYR A 827 41.35 4.50 -33.31
N PRO A 828 42.26 4.80 -34.25
CA PRO A 828 43.61 5.21 -33.88
C PRO A 828 43.57 6.59 -33.18
N ASP A 829 44.33 6.75 -32.10
CA ASP A 829 44.44 8.03 -31.39
C ASP A 829 45.19 9.07 -32.25
N PRO A 830 44.60 10.25 -32.55
CA PRO A 830 45.31 11.31 -33.28
C PRO A 830 46.46 11.96 -32.50
N GLY A 831 46.64 11.65 -31.21
CA GLY A 831 47.54 12.37 -30.29
C GLY A 831 49.04 12.10 -30.38
N GLN A 832 49.53 11.19 -31.23
CA GLN A 832 50.97 10.86 -31.23
C GLN A 832 51.50 10.43 -32.59
N GLN A 833 51.49 11.35 -33.56
CA GLN A 833 52.53 11.33 -34.59
C GLN A 833 53.66 12.26 -34.17
N ALA A 834 54.84 11.66 -33.99
CA ALA A 834 56.05 12.31 -33.54
C ALA A 834 56.41 13.55 -34.37
N GLY A 835 56.79 14.60 -33.65
CA GLY A 835 57.25 15.91 -34.10
C GLY A 835 57.79 16.03 -35.51
N SER A 836 57.08 16.80 -36.34
CA SER A 836 57.71 17.69 -37.31
C SER A 836 57.58 19.13 -36.80
N ARG A 837 58.59 19.61 -36.05
CA ARG A 837 58.76 21.05 -35.79
C ARG A 837 58.74 21.77 -37.14
N ALA A 838 57.80 22.69 -37.34
CA ALA A 838 57.89 23.63 -38.45
C ALA A 838 59.26 24.34 -38.37
N PRO A 839 60.03 24.42 -39.45
CA PRO A 839 61.34 25.06 -39.42
C PRO A 839 61.21 26.52 -38.98
N MET A 840 62.02 26.93 -37.99
CA MET A 840 62.02 28.30 -37.43
C MET A 840 62.14 29.40 -38.51
N TRP A 841 62.70 29.09 -39.68
CA TRP A 841 62.79 30.04 -40.79
C TRP A 841 61.42 30.49 -41.33
N ILE A 842 60.37 29.65 -41.25
CA ILE A 842 59.03 30.03 -41.73
C ILE A 842 58.41 31.09 -40.81
N LEU A 843 58.59 30.97 -39.50
CA LEU A 843 58.17 31.99 -38.52
C LEU A 843 58.95 33.29 -38.70
N MET A 844 60.25 33.20 -38.96
CA MET A 844 61.08 34.40 -39.23
C MET A 844 60.68 35.11 -40.53
N ILE A 845 60.35 34.37 -41.59
CA ILE A 845 59.86 34.95 -42.84
C ILE A 845 58.47 35.57 -42.67
N SER A 846 57.57 34.95 -41.90
CA SER A 846 56.24 35.51 -41.64
C SER A 846 56.33 36.82 -40.85
N VAL A 847 57.22 36.91 -39.86
CA VAL A 847 57.44 38.15 -39.10
C VAL A 847 58.06 39.23 -39.98
N LEU A 848 59.06 38.90 -40.79
CA LEU A 848 59.67 39.86 -41.72
C LEU A 848 58.67 40.37 -42.76
N ALA A 849 57.86 39.48 -43.35
CA ALA A 849 56.82 39.86 -44.31
C ALA A 849 55.74 40.75 -43.66
N GLY A 850 55.33 40.43 -42.42
CA GLY A 850 54.37 41.23 -41.67
C GLY A 850 54.89 42.63 -41.35
N VAL A 851 56.15 42.76 -40.93
CA VAL A 851 56.79 44.06 -40.65
C VAL A 851 56.97 44.88 -41.94
N SER A 852 57.36 44.25 -43.05
CA SER A 852 57.46 44.92 -44.35
C SER A 852 56.10 45.42 -44.85
N LEU A 853 55.04 44.62 -44.70
CA LEU A 853 53.68 45.04 -45.06
C LEU A 853 53.20 46.23 -44.20
N LEU A 854 53.46 46.19 -42.90
CA LEU A 854 53.11 47.28 -41.98
C LEU A 854 53.84 48.58 -42.34
N ALA A 855 55.13 48.51 -42.67
CA ALA A 855 55.91 49.67 -43.09
C ALA A 855 55.38 50.30 -44.39
N VAL A 856 54.95 49.48 -45.36
CA VAL A 856 54.33 49.96 -46.60
C VAL A 856 52.98 50.64 -46.31
N ILE A 857 52.16 50.07 -45.43
CA ILE A 857 50.89 50.68 -45.02
C ILE A 857 51.13 52.03 -44.31
N CYS A 858 52.11 52.11 -43.41
CA CYS A 858 52.47 53.38 -42.76
C CYS A 858 52.95 54.44 -43.75
N LEU A 859 53.75 54.06 -44.76
CA LEU A 859 54.19 54.97 -45.82
C LEU A 859 53.03 55.44 -46.70
N LEU A 860 52.08 54.56 -47.03
CA LEU A 860 50.87 54.92 -47.77
C LEU A 860 49.99 55.89 -46.97
N LEU A 861 49.76 55.62 -45.68
CA LEU A 861 49.00 56.51 -44.80
C LEU A 861 49.68 57.87 -44.59
N TRP A 862 51.03 57.91 -44.55
CA TRP A 862 51.78 59.16 -44.51
C TRP A 862 51.64 59.96 -45.81
N LYS A 863 51.73 59.31 -46.98
CA LYS A 863 51.56 59.96 -48.30
C LYS A 863 50.13 60.41 -48.57
N CYS A 864 49.13 59.75 -47.97
CA CYS A 864 47.72 60.15 -47.99
C CYS A 864 47.37 61.26 -46.98
N GLY A 865 48.36 61.86 -46.29
CA GLY A 865 48.15 63.04 -45.45
C GLY A 865 47.49 62.78 -44.09
N PHE A 866 47.33 61.52 -43.69
CA PHE A 866 46.67 61.11 -42.45
C PHE A 866 47.38 61.63 -41.18
N PHE A 867 48.68 61.89 -41.25
CA PHE A 867 49.49 62.39 -40.13
C PHE A 867 49.75 63.90 -40.15
N SER A 868 49.02 64.67 -40.96
CA SER A 868 49.05 66.14 -40.90
C SER A 868 48.12 66.66 -39.80
N ARG A 869 48.72 67.24 -38.76
CA ARG A 869 48.05 67.66 -37.52
C ARG A 869 47.33 69.00 -37.73
N ALA A 870 46.00 68.99 -37.78
CA ALA A 870 45.18 70.20 -37.74
C ALA A 870 45.37 70.94 -36.40
N SER A 871 45.61 72.25 -36.46
CA SER A 871 45.92 73.10 -35.30
C SER A 871 44.70 73.30 -34.39
N SER A 872 44.95 73.44 -33.09
CA SER A 872 44.00 73.44 -31.96
C SER A 872 43.01 74.63 -31.88
N ARG A 873 42.45 75.10 -33.00
CA ARG A 873 41.50 76.25 -33.01
C ARG A 873 40.06 75.91 -33.37
N GLU A 874 39.76 74.71 -33.92
CA GLU A 874 38.38 74.31 -34.27
C GLU A 874 37.69 73.45 -33.19
N ALA A 875 38.43 72.92 -32.22
CA ALA A 875 37.87 72.13 -31.10
C ALA A 875 37.10 72.96 -30.05
N TYR A 876 37.14 74.30 -30.12
CA TYR A 876 36.48 75.18 -29.16
C TYR A 876 35.06 75.62 -29.57
N GLN A 877 34.65 75.45 -30.83
CA GLN A 877 33.29 75.82 -31.29
C GLN A 877 32.28 74.66 -31.24
N ALA A 878 32.74 73.40 -31.19
CA ALA A 878 31.84 72.23 -31.09
C ALA A 878 31.34 71.93 -29.66
N LYS A 879 31.89 72.57 -28.62
CA LYS A 879 31.49 72.37 -27.22
C LYS A 879 30.37 73.29 -26.73
N THR A 880 30.01 74.34 -27.48
CA THR A 880 28.97 75.31 -27.09
C THR A 880 27.56 74.96 -27.57
N GLN A 881 27.39 73.99 -28.48
CA GLN A 881 26.06 73.58 -28.98
C GLN A 881 25.41 72.39 -28.23
N ARG A 882 26.15 71.66 -27.37
CA ARG A 882 25.61 70.51 -26.63
C ARG A 882 24.92 70.84 -25.29
N ALA A 883 24.83 72.12 -24.94
CA ALA A 883 24.17 72.57 -23.70
C ALA A 883 22.68 72.94 -23.85
N HIS A 884 22.10 72.84 -25.05
CA HIS A 884 20.68 73.08 -25.31
C HIS A 884 20.03 71.88 -26.00
N MET A 885 19.85 70.76 -25.29
CA MET A 885 18.76 69.80 -25.56
C MET A 885 18.66 68.79 -24.41
N LYS A 886 18.04 69.23 -23.31
CA LYS A 886 17.38 68.36 -22.33
C LYS A 886 15.94 68.17 -22.80
N SER A 887 15.46 66.93 -22.88
CA SER A 887 14.21 66.44 -22.23
C SER A 887 13.63 65.18 -22.91
N GLN A 888 13.59 64.09 -22.13
CA GLN A 888 12.53 63.05 -22.00
C GLN A 888 12.06 62.23 -23.23
N PRO A 889 11.31 61.11 -23.03
CA PRO A 889 11.61 59.92 -22.24
C PRO A 889 11.40 58.62 -23.06
N SER A 890 11.64 57.46 -22.46
CA SER A 890 11.42 56.14 -23.08
C SER A 890 9.96 55.72 -23.05
N GLU A 891 9.39 55.36 -24.19
CA GLU A 891 8.18 54.54 -24.33
C GLU A 891 8.35 53.65 -25.55
N ARG A 892 8.20 52.34 -25.37
CA ARG A 892 7.46 51.47 -26.31
C ARG A 892 7.23 50.10 -25.68
N GLU A 893 6.24 50.09 -24.81
CA GLU A 893 5.19 49.08 -24.93
C GLU A 893 4.16 49.58 -25.97
N ARG A 894 3.52 48.61 -26.64
CA ARG A 894 2.32 48.67 -27.51
C ARG A 894 2.51 49.14 -28.96
N LEU A 895 2.19 48.26 -29.90
CA LEU A 895 0.84 48.23 -30.47
C LEU A 895 0.59 46.91 -31.22
N GLY A 896 -0.59 46.33 -31.02
CA GLY A 896 -1.11 45.20 -31.79
C GLY A 896 -2.02 45.63 -32.95
N GLN A 897 -2.46 44.60 -33.70
CA GLN A 897 -3.54 44.55 -34.68
C GLN A 897 -3.41 45.36 -35.97
N ALA A 898 -3.16 44.65 -37.08
CA ALA A 898 -3.97 44.68 -38.31
C ALA A 898 -3.42 43.67 -39.33
N PHE A 899 -4.14 42.55 -39.50
CA PHE A 899 -4.37 41.71 -40.69
C PHE A 899 -4.53 40.23 -40.32
#